data_AF-A0A1A8HSG6-F1
#
_entry.id   AF-A0A1A8HSG6-F1
#
_cell.length_a   1.000
_cell.length_b   1.000
_cell.length_c   1.000
_cell.angle_alpha   90.00
_cell.angle_beta   90.00
_cell.angle_gamma   90.00
#
_symmetry.space_group_name_H-M   'P 1'
#
loop_
_entity.id
_entity.type
_entity.pdbx_description
1 polymer ?
#
loop_
_entity_poly.entity_id
_entity_poly.type
_entity_poly.pdbx_seq_one_letter_code
_entity_poly.pdbx_strand_id
1 'polypeptide(L)'
;MVRRCKSFILFLIRIGLLLGLANPLVTSASCPSVCRCDMTFIYCNDRGLTSIPTGIPQDATVLFLQNNRIKSSGIPADLRRLTNVEKIYLYCNNLDEFPTNLPLGLKELHLQENNVRMITHSSLAQIPYIEELHLDDNSVSAVSIEEGAFRDSNHLRLLFLSRNHLSTIPSGLPMSIEELRFDDNRISSISEQSLQDLINLKRLILDGNLLNNRGIGEMAFINLINLTELSLVRNSLTSPPANLPGTCLEKLQLQDNHINRVPPGAFAFLRQLYRLDLSGNNLSSLPQGVFEDLDNLTQLLLRNNPWQCTCRMKWVRDWLRSLPSKVNVRGFMCQGPDKVKGMAIKDLTTDMFGCPDSELFSTYETSTVSNTLRPSQPLWPSFVTKRPVVKGPDISKTYHGTTISSGKKIITISVKSSSADAIHISWRVSQPMTALRLSWLKLGHSPAFGSITETIVQGEKTEYLLTALEPESSYRICMVPMETSNIYLSDETPVCIETETSSHKPYHPTTTLNREQEKEPFKNSSLPLAAIIGGAVALLAIIMLALVCWYVHRNGSLFSRNCTYNKGRRRKDDYAEAGTKKDNSILEIRETSFQMIPINHLPVSKEEFVIHTIFPPNGLSLYKSPHSENNLNNRSYRDSGIPDSDHSHS
;
A
#
# COMPACT_ATOMS: atom_id res chain seq x y z
N MET A 1 -73.06 53.02 17.43
CA MET A 1 -71.83 53.41 16.69
C MET A 1 -70.62 53.70 17.59
N VAL A 2 -70.67 53.34 18.88
CA VAL A 2 -69.70 52.35 19.39
C VAL A 2 -69.79 51.07 18.53
N ARG A 3 -68.68 50.30 18.42
CA ARG A 3 -68.50 49.07 17.60
C ARG A 3 -68.15 49.26 16.10
N ARG A 4 -66.93 49.71 15.79
CA ARG A 4 -66.18 49.23 14.61
C ARG A 4 -64.64 49.33 14.72
N CYS A 5 -64.08 50.38 15.32
CA CYS A 5 -62.61 50.50 15.47
C CYS A 5 -61.95 49.57 16.52
N LYS A 6 -62.64 49.17 17.60
CA LYS A 6 -62.04 48.27 18.63
C LYS A 6 -61.92 46.79 18.19
N SER A 7 -62.56 46.39 17.09
CA SER A 7 -62.56 44.98 16.65
C SER A 7 -61.31 44.58 15.87
N PHE A 8 -60.62 45.54 15.23
CA PHE A 8 -59.46 45.24 14.38
C PHE A 8 -58.17 45.04 15.20
N ILE A 9 -58.00 45.82 16.26
CA ILE A 9 -56.83 45.76 17.16
C ILE A 9 -56.81 44.43 17.97
N LEU A 10 -57.97 43.97 18.45
CA LEU A 10 -58.06 42.67 19.15
C LEU A 10 -57.89 41.45 18.23
N PHE A 11 -58.15 41.58 16.92
CA PHE A 11 -57.93 40.50 15.96
C PHE A 11 -56.43 40.30 15.68
N LEU A 12 -55.68 41.40 15.51
CA LEU A 12 -54.23 41.36 15.33
C LEU A 12 -53.49 40.84 16.57
N ILE A 13 -53.93 41.21 17.78
CA ILE A 13 -53.33 40.68 19.03
C ILE A 13 -53.58 39.17 19.19
N ARG A 14 -54.74 38.65 18.78
CA ARG A 14 -55.00 37.19 18.83
C ARG A 14 -54.26 36.40 17.75
N ILE A 15 -54.00 36.95 16.57
CA ILE A 15 -53.15 36.31 15.56
C ILE A 15 -51.68 36.33 16.00
N GLY A 16 -51.21 37.41 16.61
CA GLY A 16 -49.87 37.49 17.23
C GLY A 16 -49.66 36.48 18.37
N LEU A 17 -50.71 36.14 19.13
CA LEU A 17 -50.62 35.14 20.21
C LEU A 17 -50.73 33.68 19.74
N LEU A 18 -51.23 33.42 18.52
CA LEU A 18 -51.38 32.07 17.96
C LEU A 18 -50.23 31.63 17.05
N LEU A 19 -49.34 32.54 16.68
CA LEU A 19 -48.04 32.22 16.06
C LEU A 19 -46.92 31.96 17.09
N GLY A 20 -47.24 32.00 18.39
CA GLY A 20 -46.30 31.76 19.49
C GLY A 20 -46.16 30.30 19.95
N LEU A 21 -46.84 29.34 19.31
CA LEU A 21 -46.88 27.93 19.72
C LEU A 21 -46.77 26.96 18.53
N ALA A 22 -45.72 27.12 17.72
CA ALA A 22 -45.38 26.17 16.66
C ALA A 22 -43.85 26.08 16.47
N ASN A 23 -43.24 25.40 17.43
CA ASN A 23 -41.90 24.78 17.47
C ASN A 23 -41.23 25.11 18.81
N PRO A 24 -40.84 24.11 19.62
CA PRO A 24 -39.62 24.32 20.38
C PRO A 24 -38.53 24.54 19.34
N LEU A 25 -37.96 25.75 19.28
CA LEU A 25 -36.64 25.88 18.70
C LEU A 25 -35.79 24.93 19.52
N VAL A 26 -35.35 23.82 18.89
CA VAL A 26 -34.30 22.98 19.45
C VAL A 26 -33.19 23.95 19.78
N THR A 27 -32.87 24.09 21.06
CA THR A 27 -31.70 24.83 21.50
C THR A 27 -30.51 24.03 20.99
N SER A 28 -30.11 24.32 19.76
CA SER A 28 -28.90 23.80 19.14
C SER A 28 -27.79 24.06 20.15
N ALA A 29 -27.26 22.99 20.75
CA ALA A 29 -26.16 23.11 21.70
C ALA A 29 -25.07 23.91 20.98
N SER A 30 -24.76 25.09 21.48
CA SER A 30 -23.98 26.07 20.75
C SER A 30 -22.62 25.48 20.42
N CYS A 31 -22.29 25.44 19.13
CA CYS A 31 -21.00 24.95 18.64
C CYS A 31 -19.85 25.45 19.53
N PRO A 32 -18.91 24.58 19.95
CA PRO A 32 -17.81 25.01 20.79
C PRO A 32 -17.06 26.17 20.14
N SER A 33 -16.81 27.26 20.86
CA SER A 33 -16.30 28.53 20.31
C SER A 33 -14.93 28.41 19.64
N VAL A 34 -14.15 27.39 19.99
CA VAL A 34 -12.85 27.05 19.36
C VAL A 34 -13.01 26.29 18.05
N CYS A 35 -14.17 25.68 17.79
CA CYS A 35 -14.46 24.87 16.60
C CYS A 35 -15.40 25.61 15.64
N ARG A 36 -15.56 25.05 14.44
CA ARG A 36 -16.60 25.43 13.49
C ARG A 36 -17.53 24.24 13.28
N CYS A 37 -18.83 24.45 13.32
CA CYS A 37 -19.82 23.41 13.05
C CYS A 37 -20.57 23.78 11.77
N ASP A 38 -20.82 22.80 10.90
CA ASP A 38 -21.54 22.97 9.64
C ASP A 38 -22.52 21.80 9.50
N MET A 39 -23.81 22.07 9.71
CA MET A 39 -24.83 21.02 9.92
C MET A 39 -24.36 20.02 10.99
N THR A 40 -24.21 18.74 10.64
CA THR A 40 -23.78 17.66 11.54
C THR A 40 -22.26 17.42 11.56
N PHE A 41 -21.48 18.21 10.81
CA PHE A 41 -20.02 18.08 10.70
C PHE A 41 -19.32 19.07 11.64
N ILE A 42 -18.43 18.56 12.50
CA ILE A 42 -17.76 19.35 13.54
C ILE A 42 -16.28 19.47 13.23
N TYR A 43 -15.84 20.68 12.87
CA TYR A 43 -14.46 21.01 12.49
C TYR A 43 -13.71 21.61 13.68
N CYS A 44 -12.96 20.74 14.36
CA CYS A 44 -12.06 21.05 15.47
C CYS A 44 -10.58 20.78 15.13
N ASN A 45 -10.27 20.45 13.88
CA ASN A 45 -8.92 20.15 13.37
C ASN A 45 -7.98 21.37 13.35
N ASP A 46 -6.66 21.14 13.32
CA ASP A 46 -5.63 22.18 13.07
C ASP A 46 -5.66 23.39 14.04
N ARG A 47 -6.08 23.18 15.29
CA ARG A 47 -6.33 24.24 16.29
C ARG A 47 -5.40 24.20 17.50
N GLY A 48 -4.44 23.26 17.53
CA GLY A 48 -3.52 23.07 18.64
C GLY A 48 -4.19 22.61 19.95
N LEU A 49 -5.39 22.03 19.85
CA LEU A 49 -6.18 21.58 21.00
C LEU A 49 -5.45 20.49 21.79
N THR A 50 -5.42 20.60 23.12
CA THR A 50 -4.88 19.56 24.02
C THR A 50 -5.94 18.60 24.56
N SER A 51 -7.21 18.97 24.40
CA SER A 51 -8.40 18.19 24.76
C SER A 51 -9.53 18.46 23.78
N ILE A 52 -10.46 17.51 23.65
CA ILE A 52 -11.69 17.69 22.88
C ILE A 52 -12.58 18.68 23.67
N PRO A 53 -13.11 19.75 23.03
CA PRO A 53 -13.91 20.74 23.72
C PRO A 53 -15.28 20.19 24.10
N THR A 54 -15.82 20.70 25.21
CA THR A 54 -17.18 20.39 25.67
C THR A 54 -18.23 21.15 24.85
N GLY A 55 -19.47 20.68 24.87
CA GLY A 55 -20.58 21.32 24.16
C GLY A 55 -20.71 20.94 22.67
N ILE A 56 -20.17 19.80 22.24
CA ILE A 56 -20.42 19.26 20.90
C ILE A 56 -21.93 18.99 20.71
N PRO A 57 -22.54 19.38 19.57
CA PRO A 57 -23.95 19.13 19.28
C PRO A 57 -24.32 17.64 19.27
N GLN A 58 -25.52 17.29 19.74
CA GLN A 58 -26.00 15.89 19.81
C GLN A 58 -26.36 15.29 18.44
N ASP A 59 -26.60 16.14 17.45
CA ASP A 59 -26.84 15.81 16.05
C ASP A 59 -25.54 15.67 15.24
N ALA A 60 -24.37 15.83 15.87
CA ALA A 60 -23.09 15.59 15.21
C ALA A 60 -22.97 14.15 14.69
N THR A 61 -22.53 13.99 13.43
CA THR A 61 -22.30 12.68 12.80
C THR A 61 -20.82 12.42 12.52
N VAL A 62 -20.05 13.47 12.24
CA VAL A 62 -18.61 13.38 11.90
C VAL A 62 -17.82 14.43 12.69
N LEU A 63 -16.78 13.97 13.40
CA LEU A 63 -15.87 14.82 14.17
C LEU A 63 -14.49 14.88 13.51
N PHE A 64 -14.06 16.07 13.08
CA PHE A 64 -12.71 16.34 12.62
C PHE A 64 -11.89 16.93 13.77
N LEU A 65 -11.00 16.12 14.36
CA LEU A 65 -10.16 16.45 15.51
C LEU A 65 -8.66 16.27 15.21
N GLN A 66 -8.30 16.02 13.95
CA GLN A 66 -6.93 15.78 13.52
C GLN A 66 -6.00 16.99 13.65
N ASN A 67 -4.69 16.76 13.52
CA ASN A 67 -3.65 17.82 13.51
C ASN A 67 -3.73 18.72 14.76
N ASN A 68 -3.89 18.09 15.92
CA ASN A 68 -3.97 18.76 17.21
C ASN A 68 -2.90 18.20 18.16
N ARG A 69 -3.05 18.40 19.47
CA ARG A 69 -2.16 17.90 20.52
C ARG A 69 -2.96 17.15 21.59
N ILE A 70 -4.05 16.52 21.19
CA ILE A 70 -5.00 15.86 22.08
C ILE A 70 -4.31 14.64 22.68
N LYS A 71 -4.39 14.51 24.00
CA LYS A 71 -3.91 13.35 24.77
C LYS A 71 -5.07 12.44 25.12
N SER A 72 -4.80 11.18 25.49
CA SER A 72 -5.83 10.20 25.87
C SER A 72 -6.67 10.68 27.07
N SER A 73 -6.08 11.44 28.00
CA SER A 73 -6.79 12.12 29.11
C SER A 73 -7.57 13.38 28.71
N GLY A 74 -7.40 13.86 27.48
CA GLY A 74 -8.11 15.01 26.91
C GLY A 74 -9.46 14.66 26.28
N ILE A 75 -9.95 13.43 26.45
CA ILE A 75 -11.20 12.94 25.86
C ILE A 75 -12.29 12.91 26.96
N PRO A 76 -13.28 13.82 26.92
CA PRO A 76 -14.26 13.97 28.01
C PRO A 76 -15.31 12.86 27.99
N ALA A 77 -15.77 12.46 29.18
CA ALA A 77 -16.81 11.44 29.36
C ALA A 77 -18.14 11.75 28.64
N ASP A 78 -18.47 13.05 28.46
CA ASP A 78 -19.65 13.48 27.72
C ASP A 78 -19.63 13.07 26.23
N LEU A 79 -18.46 12.83 25.63
CA LEU A 79 -18.34 12.41 24.23
C LEU A 79 -19.11 11.10 23.96
N ARG A 80 -19.13 10.19 24.95
CA ARG A 80 -19.84 8.91 24.91
C ARG A 80 -21.36 9.07 24.68
N ARG A 81 -21.93 10.23 25.01
CA ARG A 81 -23.37 10.52 24.88
C ARG A 81 -23.79 10.89 23.45
N LEU A 82 -22.85 11.11 22.52
CA LEU A 82 -23.12 11.53 21.15
C LEU A 82 -23.49 10.33 20.25
N THR A 83 -24.65 9.72 20.48
CA THR A 83 -25.06 8.45 19.84
C THR A 83 -25.12 8.46 18.31
N ASN A 84 -25.15 9.64 17.68
CA ASN A 84 -25.23 9.82 16.23
C ASN A 84 -23.85 9.93 15.54
N VAL A 85 -22.75 10.00 16.30
CA VAL A 85 -21.40 10.11 15.74
C VAL A 85 -20.96 8.75 15.19
N GLU A 86 -20.88 8.67 13.86
CA GLU A 86 -20.43 7.47 13.13
C GLU A 86 -18.94 7.50 12.81
N LYS A 87 -18.33 8.71 12.70
CA LYS A 87 -16.95 8.87 12.20
C LYS A 87 -16.14 9.86 13.03
N ILE A 88 -14.92 9.48 13.42
CA ILE A 88 -13.99 10.35 14.17
C ILE A 88 -12.60 10.34 13.53
N TYR A 89 -12.10 11.53 13.21
CA TYR A 89 -10.73 11.77 12.77
C TYR A 89 -9.89 12.32 13.92
N LEU A 90 -9.03 11.48 14.51
CA LEU A 90 -8.11 11.81 15.61
C LEU A 90 -6.62 11.64 15.21
N TYR A 91 -6.33 11.48 13.92
CA TYR A 91 -4.96 11.34 13.43
C TYR A 91 -4.10 12.57 13.68
N CYS A 92 -2.77 12.40 13.74
CA CYS A 92 -1.80 13.48 14.02
C CYS A 92 -2.12 14.21 15.35
N ASN A 93 -2.05 13.46 16.44
CA ASN A 93 -2.31 13.93 17.81
C ASN A 93 -1.23 13.39 18.79
N ASN A 94 -1.46 13.49 20.09
CA ASN A 94 -0.56 13.00 21.14
C ASN A 94 -1.24 11.96 22.04
N LEU A 95 -1.98 11.02 21.43
CA LEU A 95 -2.57 9.88 22.13
C LEU A 95 -1.48 8.83 22.41
N ASP A 96 -1.27 8.48 23.68
CA ASP A 96 -0.27 7.47 24.10
C ASP A 96 -0.92 6.08 24.35
N GLU A 97 -2.23 6.06 24.56
CA GLU A 97 -3.08 4.88 24.79
C GLU A 97 -4.36 4.97 23.95
N PHE A 98 -5.00 3.82 23.66
CA PHE A 98 -6.25 3.78 22.91
C PHE A 98 -7.34 4.65 23.59
N PRO A 99 -8.04 5.51 22.84
CA PRO A 99 -9.01 6.45 23.41
C PRO A 99 -10.20 5.76 24.08
N THR A 100 -10.52 6.17 25.30
CA THR A 100 -11.73 5.77 26.03
C THR A 100 -12.80 6.88 25.97
N ASN A 101 -14.03 6.60 26.41
CA ASN A 101 -15.19 7.49 26.33
C ASN A 101 -15.66 7.84 24.91
N LEU A 102 -15.36 6.99 23.94
CA LEU A 102 -15.86 7.15 22.57
C LEU A 102 -17.39 6.93 22.46
N PRO A 103 -18.05 7.49 21.43
CA PRO A 103 -19.48 7.26 21.19
C PRO A 103 -19.79 5.80 20.84
N LEU A 104 -20.89 5.25 21.39
CA LEU A 104 -21.27 3.85 21.19
C LEU A 104 -21.55 3.48 19.72
N GLY A 105 -22.10 4.42 18.93
CA GLY A 105 -22.48 4.24 17.52
C GLY A 105 -21.33 4.42 16.50
N LEU A 106 -20.09 4.52 16.97
CA LEU A 106 -18.92 4.78 16.13
C LEU A 106 -18.63 3.60 15.19
N LYS A 107 -18.48 3.90 13.89
CA LYS A 107 -18.17 2.94 12.82
C LYS A 107 -16.77 3.12 12.24
N GLU A 108 -16.30 4.36 12.09
CA GLU A 108 -14.99 4.65 11.50
C GLU A 108 -14.13 5.48 12.47
N LEU A 109 -12.93 4.98 12.80
CA LEU A 109 -12.01 5.60 13.75
C LEU A 109 -10.60 5.71 13.15
N HIS A 110 -10.16 6.95 12.95
CA HIS A 110 -8.85 7.27 12.38
C HIS A 110 -7.90 7.78 13.47
N LEU A 111 -6.91 6.96 13.87
CA LEU A 111 -5.93 7.23 14.92
C LEU A 111 -4.48 7.24 14.39
N GLN A 112 -4.27 7.44 13.09
CA GLN A 112 -2.93 7.41 12.49
C GLN A 112 -2.00 8.49 13.07
N GLU A 113 -0.69 8.29 12.99
CA GLU A 113 0.31 9.29 13.39
C GLU A 113 0.07 9.78 14.84
N ASN A 114 0.01 8.81 15.76
CA ASN A 114 -0.10 9.02 17.20
C ASN A 114 0.98 8.19 17.92
N ASN A 115 0.98 8.19 19.26
CA ASN A 115 1.92 7.42 20.07
C ASN A 115 1.26 6.19 20.72
N VAL A 116 0.12 5.70 20.20
CA VAL A 116 -0.66 4.64 20.86
C VAL A 116 0.20 3.40 21.04
N ARG A 117 0.34 2.95 22.28
CA ARG A 117 1.07 1.72 22.65
C ARG A 117 0.11 0.61 23.01
N MET A 118 -0.79 0.87 23.95
CA MET A 118 -1.66 -0.15 24.56
C MET A 118 -3.06 -0.14 23.93
N ILE A 119 -3.58 -1.34 23.66
CA ILE A 119 -4.94 -1.60 23.21
C ILE A 119 -5.54 -2.65 24.14
N THR A 120 -6.58 -2.28 24.88
CA THR A 120 -7.27 -3.16 25.84
C THR A 120 -8.64 -3.57 25.32
N HIS A 121 -9.08 -4.76 25.71
CA HIS A 121 -10.44 -5.26 25.53
C HIS A 121 -11.46 -4.24 26.03
N SER A 122 -11.24 -3.72 27.24
CA SER A 122 -12.10 -2.71 27.88
C SER A 122 -12.22 -1.38 27.12
N SER A 123 -11.24 -1.04 26.27
CA SER A 123 -11.34 0.15 25.39
C SER A 123 -12.15 -0.12 24.13
N LEU A 124 -11.98 -1.29 23.50
CA LEU A 124 -12.67 -1.67 22.26
C LEU A 124 -14.13 -2.08 22.52
N ALA A 125 -14.41 -2.68 23.68
CA ALA A 125 -15.77 -3.01 24.12
C ALA A 125 -16.70 -1.79 24.29
N GLN A 126 -16.15 -0.56 24.30
CA GLN A 126 -16.94 0.67 24.31
C GLN A 126 -17.52 1.04 22.93
N ILE A 127 -16.97 0.47 21.85
CA ILE A 127 -17.29 0.74 20.44
C ILE A 127 -17.56 -0.56 19.66
N PRO A 128 -18.55 -1.39 20.08
CA PRO A 128 -18.76 -2.73 19.52
C PRO A 128 -19.21 -2.72 18.05
N TYR A 129 -19.71 -1.58 17.55
CA TYR A 129 -20.16 -1.39 16.17
C TYR A 129 -19.08 -0.83 15.23
N ILE A 130 -17.81 -0.79 15.66
CA ILE A 130 -16.70 -0.33 14.82
C ILE A 130 -16.54 -1.21 13.58
N GLU A 131 -16.50 -0.60 12.39
CA GLU A 131 -16.34 -1.25 11.08
C GLU A 131 -14.93 -1.03 10.50
N GLU A 132 -14.37 0.18 10.66
CA GLU A 132 -13.05 0.54 10.15
C GLU A 132 -12.19 1.16 11.25
N LEU A 133 -11.06 0.53 11.55
CA LEU A 133 -10.10 0.99 12.57
C LEU A 133 -8.71 1.20 11.96
N HIS A 134 -8.23 2.44 12.01
CA HIS A 134 -6.90 2.79 11.56
C HIS A 134 -5.99 3.18 12.71
N LEU A 135 -4.90 2.44 12.86
CA LEU A 135 -3.83 2.63 13.85
C LEU A 135 -2.46 2.70 13.15
N ASP A 136 -2.41 3.08 11.87
CA ASP A 136 -1.17 3.28 11.13
C ASP A 136 -0.21 4.25 11.85
N ASP A 137 1.11 4.09 11.73
CA ASP A 137 2.10 5.03 12.33
C ASP A 137 1.87 5.28 13.83
N ASN A 138 1.89 4.21 14.60
CA ASN A 138 1.77 4.23 16.07
C ASN A 138 2.90 3.38 16.71
N SER A 139 2.85 3.19 18.02
CA SER A 139 3.85 2.43 18.79
C SER A 139 3.30 1.10 19.32
N VAL A 140 2.30 0.51 18.64
CA VAL A 140 1.64 -0.72 19.07
C VAL A 140 2.56 -1.93 18.88
N SER A 141 2.62 -2.80 19.88
CA SER A 141 3.39 -4.04 19.87
C SER A 141 2.49 -5.23 20.17
N ALA A 142 2.92 -6.45 19.82
CA ALA A 142 2.11 -7.64 20.06
C ALA A 142 1.83 -7.90 21.57
N VAL A 143 2.72 -7.45 22.46
CA VAL A 143 2.59 -7.60 23.92
C VAL A 143 1.68 -6.51 24.53
N SER A 144 1.49 -5.39 23.84
CA SER A 144 0.66 -4.27 24.30
C SER A 144 -0.77 -4.29 23.75
N ILE A 145 -1.12 -5.32 22.98
CA ILE A 145 -2.49 -5.69 22.65
C ILE A 145 -2.92 -6.76 23.66
N GLU A 146 -3.97 -6.51 24.42
CA GLU A 146 -4.56 -7.49 25.34
C GLU A 146 -5.07 -8.73 24.57
N GLU A 147 -4.92 -9.92 25.16
CA GLU A 147 -5.33 -11.17 24.50
C GLU A 147 -6.84 -11.15 24.20
N GLY A 148 -7.21 -11.27 22.92
CA GLY A 148 -8.60 -11.16 22.50
C GLY A 148 -9.19 -9.74 22.61
N ALA A 149 -8.38 -8.68 22.62
CA ALA A 149 -8.87 -7.30 22.67
C ALA A 149 -9.94 -6.97 21.60
N PHE A 150 -9.83 -7.57 20.41
CA PHE A 150 -10.75 -7.38 19.29
C PHE A 150 -11.95 -8.35 19.27
N ARG A 151 -12.08 -9.25 20.25
CA ARG A 151 -13.06 -10.36 20.24
C ARG A 151 -14.52 -9.90 20.16
N ASP A 152 -14.85 -8.78 20.80
CA ASP A 152 -16.22 -8.24 20.80
C ASP A 152 -16.49 -7.28 19.62
N SER A 153 -15.47 -6.94 18.84
CA SER A 153 -15.56 -6.06 17.65
C SER A 153 -16.13 -6.82 16.44
N ASN A 154 -17.30 -7.44 16.61
CA ASN A 154 -17.95 -8.34 15.64
C ASN A 154 -18.37 -7.67 14.32
N HIS A 155 -18.27 -6.34 14.23
CA HIS A 155 -18.54 -5.56 13.04
C HIS A 155 -17.25 -5.10 12.32
N LEU A 156 -16.06 -5.36 12.88
CA LEU A 156 -14.79 -4.85 12.37
C LEU A 156 -14.42 -5.54 11.05
N ARG A 157 -14.35 -4.76 9.97
CA ARG A 157 -14.08 -5.21 8.61
C ARG A 157 -12.69 -4.81 8.14
N LEU A 158 -12.24 -3.60 8.46
CA LEU A 158 -10.92 -3.09 8.09
C LEU A 158 -10.10 -2.79 9.35
N LEU A 159 -8.93 -3.42 9.48
CA LEU A 159 -7.98 -3.16 10.58
C LEU A 159 -6.59 -2.88 10.01
N PHE A 160 -6.17 -1.62 10.07
CA PHE A 160 -4.85 -1.18 9.59
C PHE A 160 -3.95 -0.84 10.76
N LEU A 161 -2.82 -1.55 10.85
CA LEU A 161 -1.79 -1.45 11.89
C LEU A 161 -0.41 -1.35 11.22
N SER A 162 -0.34 -0.76 10.02
CA SER A 162 0.89 -0.51 9.26
C SER A 162 1.86 0.40 10.05
N ARG A 163 3.17 0.25 9.85
CA ARG A 163 4.21 1.08 10.51
C ARG A 163 4.07 1.14 12.04
N ASN A 164 3.96 -0.03 12.67
CA ASN A 164 3.92 -0.23 14.12
C ASN A 164 5.14 -1.07 14.58
N HIS A 165 5.07 -1.67 15.76
CA HIS A 165 6.13 -2.49 16.37
C HIS A 165 5.67 -3.94 16.64
N LEU A 166 4.75 -4.46 15.82
CA LEU A 166 4.26 -5.84 15.91
C LEU A 166 5.38 -6.84 15.56
N SER A 167 5.54 -7.88 16.38
CA SER A 167 6.48 -9.00 16.19
C SER A 167 5.81 -10.29 15.71
N THR A 168 4.50 -10.40 15.90
CA THR A 168 3.60 -11.46 15.44
C THR A 168 2.24 -10.85 15.10
N ILE A 169 1.42 -11.56 14.33
CA ILE A 169 -0.01 -11.24 14.21
C ILE A 169 -0.71 -11.55 15.55
N PRO A 170 -1.58 -10.67 16.07
CA PRO A 170 -2.37 -10.95 17.28
C PRO A 170 -3.34 -12.12 17.11
N SER A 171 -3.55 -12.90 18.16
CA SER A 171 -4.63 -13.90 18.23
C SER A 171 -5.99 -13.25 18.55
N GLY A 172 -7.08 -13.94 18.23
CA GLY A 172 -8.44 -13.48 18.56
C GLY A 172 -8.95 -12.31 17.70
N LEU A 173 -8.48 -12.20 16.44
CA LEU A 173 -9.04 -11.29 15.45
C LEU A 173 -10.44 -11.76 15.01
N PRO A 174 -11.46 -10.89 14.91
CA PRO A 174 -12.83 -11.28 14.60
C PRO A 174 -13.01 -11.73 13.14
N MET A 175 -13.87 -12.74 12.95
CA MET A 175 -14.24 -13.33 11.65
C MET A 175 -14.83 -12.33 10.63
N SER A 176 -15.32 -11.18 11.08
CA SER A 176 -15.88 -10.11 10.23
C SER A 176 -14.86 -9.40 9.33
N ILE A 177 -13.57 -9.59 9.59
CA ILE A 177 -12.49 -8.85 8.92
C ILE A 177 -12.39 -9.24 7.43
N GLU A 178 -12.33 -8.22 6.58
CA GLU A 178 -12.16 -8.29 5.13
C GLU A 178 -10.77 -7.80 4.65
N GLU A 179 -10.16 -6.82 5.33
CA GLU A 179 -8.81 -6.33 5.00
C GLU A 179 -7.94 -6.15 6.25
N LEU A 180 -6.75 -6.76 6.20
CA LEU A 180 -5.69 -6.59 7.19
C LEU A 180 -4.46 -5.95 6.55
N ARG A 181 -3.95 -4.90 7.20
CA ARG A 181 -2.68 -4.28 6.85
C ARG A 181 -1.75 -4.25 8.05
N PHE A 182 -0.67 -5.01 7.94
CA PHE A 182 0.41 -5.11 8.91
C PHE A 182 1.76 -4.81 8.25
N ASP A 183 1.77 -4.01 7.17
CA ASP A 183 2.99 -3.65 6.46
C ASP A 183 3.95 -2.78 7.29
N ASP A 184 5.24 -2.86 6.97
CA ASP A 184 6.32 -2.09 7.57
C ASP A 184 6.37 -2.20 9.12
N ASN A 185 6.16 -3.43 9.61
CA ASN A 185 6.27 -3.84 11.02
C ASN A 185 7.55 -4.67 11.26
N ARG A 186 7.61 -5.43 12.36
CA ARG A 186 8.74 -6.31 12.72
C ARG A 186 8.31 -7.78 12.81
N ILE A 187 7.24 -8.17 12.09
CA ILE A 187 6.63 -9.49 12.20
C ILE A 187 7.62 -10.54 11.69
N SER A 188 8.00 -11.48 12.55
CA SER A 188 8.93 -12.57 12.21
C SER A 188 8.26 -13.95 12.19
N SER A 189 7.08 -14.07 12.81
CA SER A 189 6.26 -15.29 12.81
C SER A 189 4.77 -15.04 12.59
N ILE A 190 4.08 -16.04 12.02
CA ILE A 190 2.64 -16.13 11.84
C ILE A 190 2.22 -17.52 12.32
N SER A 191 1.52 -17.58 13.46
CA SER A 191 0.94 -18.82 13.96
C SER A 191 -0.34 -19.18 13.19
N GLU A 192 -0.64 -20.46 13.05
CA GLU A 192 -1.83 -20.93 12.33
C GLU A 192 -3.12 -20.41 12.99
N GLN A 193 -3.15 -20.41 14.32
CA GLN A 193 -4.23 -19.86 15.15
C GLN A 193 -4.49 -18.36 14.94
N SER A 194 -3.50 -17.57 14.51
CA SER A 194 -3.68 -16.11 14.32
C SER A 194 -4.55 -15.74 13.12
N LEU A 195 -4.69 -16.65 12.15
CA LEU A 195 -5.46 -16.45 10.91
C LEU A 195 -6.57 -17.50 10.71
N GLN A 196 -6.69 -18.48 11.62
CA GLN A 196 -7.50 -19.69 11.45
C GLN A 196 -8.98 -19.44 11.12
N ASP A 197 -9.59 -18.45 11.77
CA ASP A 197 -11.04 -18.15 11.70
C ASP A 197 -11.39 -17.05 10.68
N LEU A 198 -10.39 -16.47 10.00
CA LEU A 198 -10.56 -15.30 9.14
C LEU A 198 -11.06 -15.65 7.73
N ILE A 199 -12.12 -16.44 7.66
CA ILE A 199 -12.71 -16.96 6.41
C ILE A 199 -13.22 -15.85 5.46
N ASN A 200 -13.54 -14.66 5.98
CA ASN A 200 -14.01 -13.50 5.19
C ASN A 200 -12.87 -12.59 4.70
N LEU A 201 -11.62 -12.86 5.09
CA LEU A 201 -10.47 -12.03 4.74
C LEU A 201 -10.24 -12.07 3.23
N LYS A 202 -10.35 -10.92 2.59
CA LYS A 202 -10.13 -10.72 1.14
C LYS A 202 -8.72 -10.24 0.86
N ARG A 203 -8.13 -9.43 1.74
CA ARG A 203 -6.85 -8.77 1.48
C ARG A 203 -5.94 -8.78 2.70
N LEU A 204 -4.75 -9.37 2.55
CA LEU A 204 -3.73 -9.48 3.59
C LEU A 204 -2.42 -8.88 3.11
N ILE A 205 -2.02 -7.76 3.71
CA ILE A 205 -0.79 -7.04 3.39
C ILE A 205 0.20 -7.16 4.56
N LEU A 206 1.31 -7.86 4.31
CA LEU A 206 2.37 -8.20 5.26
C LEU A 206 3.76 -7.74 4.75
N ASP A 207 3.77 -6.73 3.89
CA ASP A 207 4.98 -6.21 3.27
C ASP A 207 5.96 -5.61 4.28
N GLY A 208 7.27 -5.61 4.00
CA GLY A 208 8.26 -4.90 4.81
C GLY A 208 8.43 -5.44 6.22
N ASN A 209 8.26 -6.75 6.40
CA ASN A 209 8.39 -7.43 7.68
C ASN A 209 9.65 -8.32 7.71
N LEU A 210 9.83 -9.06 8.80
CA LEU A 210 10.97 -9.94 9.06
C LEU A 210 10.61 -11.43 8.79
N LEU A 211 9.58 -11.68 7.98
CA LEU A 211 9.06 -13.03 7.74
C LEU A 211 10.06 -13.87 6.95
N ASN A 212 10.20 -15.13 7.36
CA ASN A 212 10.93 -16.16 6.64
C ASN A 212 10.08 -17.45 6.63
N ASN A 213 10.44 -18.43 5.80
CA ASN A 213 9.63 -19.66 5.64
C ASN A 213 9.49 -20.52 6.91
N ARG A 214 10.33 -20.33 7.95
CA ARG A 214 10.20 -21.04 9.23
C ARG A 214 9.28 -20.32 10.22
N GLY A 215 9.09 -19.02 10.03
CA GLY A 215 8.20 -18.20 10.86
C GLY A 215 6.72 -18.35 10.49
N ILE A 216 6.42 -18.76 9.26
CA ILE A 216 5.05 -18.97 8.78
C ILE A 216 4.65 -20.43 9.05
N GLY A 217 3.55 -20.65 9.79
CA GLY A 217 2.97 -21.98 9.99
C GLY A 217 2.57 -22.64 8.66
N GLU A 218 2.69 -23.97 8.57
CA GLU A 218 2.51 -24.70 7.31
C GLU A 218 1.07 -24.60 6.77
N MET A 219 0.08 -24.46 7.65
CA MET A 219 -1.33 -24.28 7.31
C MET A 219 -1.84 -22.85 7.55
N ALA A 220 -0.95 -21.86 7.79
CA ALA A 220 -1.34 -20.52 8.22
C ALA A 220 -2.26 -19.75 7.26
N PHE A 221 -2.28 -20.09 5.97
CA PHE A 221 -3.11 -19.41 4.96
C PHE A 221 -4.25 -20.27 4.39
N ILE A 222 -4.33 -21.56 4.72
CA ILE A 222 -5.21 -22.52 4.00
C ILE A 222 -6.70 -22.21 4.18
N ASN A 223 -7.09 -21.71 5.35
CA ASN A 223 -8.48 -21.40 5.70
C ASN A 223 -8.98 -20.05 5.15
N LEU A 224 -8.11 -19.25 4.51
CA LEU A 224 -8.44 -17.92 4.00
C LEU A 224 -9.16 -18.03 2.64
N ILE A 225 -10.32 -18.71 2.65
CA ILE A 225 -11.05 -19.14 1.45
C ILE A 225 -11.49 -18.00 0.53
N ASN A 226 -11.73 -16.80 1.08
CA ASN A 226 -12.15 -15.61 0.34
C ASN A 226 -10.98 -14.67 -0.01
N LEU A 227 -9.73 -15.06 0.25
CA LEU A 227 -8.55 -14.23 0.03
C LEU A 227 -8.32 -14.00 -1.47
N THR A 228 -8.35 -12.74 -1.90
CA THR A 228 -8.11 -12.31 -3.30
C THR A 228 -6.73 -11.70 -3.49
N GLU A 229 -6.16 -11.04 -2.48
CA GLU A 229 -4.83 -10.41 -2.56
C GLU A 229 -3.97 -10.75 -1.34
N LEU A 230 -2.86 -11.46 -1.58
CA LEU A 230 -1.79 -11.71 -0.61
C LEU A 230 -0.53 -10.95 -1.02
N SER A 231 -0.02 -10.13 -0.09
CA SER A 231 1.18 -9.33 -0.30
C SER A 231 2.20 -9.57 0.81
N LEU A 232 3.40 -10.02 0.41
CA LEU A 232 4.52 -10.40 1.27
C LEU A 232 5.82 -9.73 0.78
N VAL A 233 5.73 -8.55 0.18
CA VAL A 233 6.84 -7.86 -0.52
C VAL A 233 7.86 -7.31 0.47
N ARG A 234 9.16 -7.37 0.18
CA ARG A 234 10.23 -6.97 1.14
C ARG A 234 10.17 -7.79 2.44
N ASN A 235 10.28 -9.11 2.32
CA ASN A 235 10.46 -10.03 3.45
C ASN A 235 11.73 -10.88 3.22
N SER A 236 12.01 -11.82 4.13
CA SER A 236 13.16 -12.74 4.06
C SER A 236 12.76 -14.14 3.59
N LEU A 237 11.78 -14.27 2.68
CA LEU A 237 11.35 -15.57 2.16
C LEU A 237 12.39 -16.17 1.21
N THR A 238 12.63 -17.48 1.32
CA THR A 238 13.57 -18.28 0.50
C THR A 238 12.87 -19.19 -0.52
N SER A 239 11.59 -19.45 -0.30
CA SER A 239 10.64 -20.05 -1.25
C SER A 239 9.27 -19.36 -1.08
N PRO A 240 8.34 -19.48 -2.04
CA PRO A 240 6.93 -19.15 -1.79
C PRO A 240 6.39 -19.90 -0.56
N PRO A 241 5.37 -19.35 0.14
CA PRO A 241 4.68 -20.08 1.20
C PRO A 241 4.01 -21.37 0.68
N ALA A 242 3.89 -22.37 1.54
CA ALA A 242 3.12 -23.58 1.25
C ALA A 242 1.60 -23.31 1.40
N ASN A 243 0.77 -24.21 0.86
CA ASN A 243 -0.66 -24.32 1.13
C ASN A 243 -1.45 -23.00 0.99
N LEU A 244 -1.13 -22.22 -0.06
CA LEU A 244 -1.87 -21.01 -0.41
C LEU A 244 -3.32 -21.33 -0.86
N PRO A 245 -4.32 -20.51 -0.49
CA PRO A 245 -5.72 -20.76 -0.84
C PRO A 245 -5.95 -20.53 -2.34
N GLY A 246 -6.36 -21.57 -3.08
CA GLY A 246 -6.60 -21.51 -4.53
C GLY A 246 -8.02 -21.09 -4.94
N THR A 247 -8.94 -20.94 -3.99
CA THR A 247 -10.37 -20.70 -4.22
C THR A 247 -10.67 -19.34 -4.86
N CYS A 248 -10.10 -18.26 -4.31
CA CYS A 248 -10.37 -16.88 -4.72
C CYS A 248 -9.11 -16.03 -4.97
N LEU A 249 -7.91 -16.58 -4.83
CA LEU A 249 -6.67 -15.80 -4.88
C LEU A 249 -6.37 -15.30 -6.30
N GLU A 250 -6.51 -13.99 -6.49
CA GLU A 250 -6.35 -13.29 -7.76
C GLU A 250 -4.92 -12.71 -7.94
N LYS A 251 -4.31 -12.25 -6.84
CA LYS A 251 -3.03 -11.55 -6.83
C LYS A 251 -2.09 -12.11 -5.75
N LEU A 252 -0.89 -12.47 -6.16
CA LEU A 252 0.19 -12.90 -5.27
C LEU A 252 1.44 -12.05 -5.50
N GLN A 253 1.86 -11.34 -4.46
CA GLN A 253 2.96 -10.38 -4.48
C GLN A 253 4.09 -10.85 -3.56
N LEU A 254 5.21 -11.28 -4.15
CA LEU A 254 6.37 -11.90 -3.51
C LEU A 254 7.69 -11.19 -3.88
N GLN A 255 7.62 -9.91 -4.27
CA GLN A 255 8.78 -9.16 -4.77
C GLN A 255 9.78 -8.81 -3.66
N ASP A 256 11.01 -8.45 -4.06
CA ASP A 256 12.06 -7.96 -3.17
C ASP A 256 12.31 -8.89 -1.96
N ASN A 257 12.33 -10.20 -2.21
CA ASN A 257 12.57 -11.26 -1.21
C ASN A 257 13.90 -11.99 -1.53
N HIS A 258 14.17 -13.11 -0.86
CA HIS A 258 15.36 -13.94 -1.07
C HIS A 258 15.03 -15.30 -1.71
N ILE A 259 13.93 -15.36 -2.49
CA ILE A 259 13.43 -16.62 -3.05
C ILE A 259 14.46 -17.17 -4.03
N ASN A 260 15.02 -18.33 -3.71
CA ASN A 260 16.05 -19.00 -4.52
C ASN A 260 15.55 -20.26 -5.23
N ARG A 261 14.37 -20.75 -4.82
CA ARG A 261 13.70 -21.92 -5.40
C ARG A 261 12.17 -21.76 -5.33
N VAL A 262 11.49 -22.28 -6.35
CA VAL A 262 10.06 -22.55 -6.30
C VAL A 262 9.88 -24.06 -6.21
N PRO A 263 9.28 -24.62 -5.13
CA PRO A 263 8.95 -26.04 -5.07
C PRO A 263 7.97 -26.44 -6.18
N PRO A 264 8.04 -27.68 -6.70
CA PRO A 264 6.97 -28.24 -7.54
C PRO A 264 5.62 -28.13 -6.83
N GLY A 265 4.58 -27.68 -7.52
CA GLY A 265 3.25 -27.49 -6.95
C GLY A 265 3.07 -26.28 -6.03
N ALA A 266 4.07 -25.42 -5.82
CA ALA A 266 3.93 -24.22 -4.97
C ALA A 266 2.86 -23.22 -5.46
N PHE A 267 2.45 -23.31 -6.72
CA PHE A 267 1.34 -22.55 -7.31
C PHE A 267 0.24 -23.47 -7.89
N ALA A 268 0.19 -24.73 -7.46
CA ALA A 268 -0.87 -25.65 -7.87
C ALA A 268 -2.24 -25.15 -7.42
N PHE A 269 -3.27 -25.48 -8.19
CA PHE A 269 -4.67 -25.11 -7.95
C PHE A 269 -4.99 -23.59 -7.86
N LEU A 270 -4.03 -22.67 -8.05
CA LEU A 270 -4.24 -21.22 -8.01
C LEU A 270 -4.93 -20.68 -9.30
N ARG A 271 -6.04 -21.29 -9.70
CA ARG A 271 -6.68 -21.07 -11.02
C ARG A 271 -7.23 -19.66 -11.24
N GLN A 272 -7.62 -18.97 -10.16
CA GLN A 272 -8.11 -17.59 -10.23
C GLN A 272 -6.98 -16.56 -10.37
N LEU A 273 -5.72 -16.96 -10.17
CA LEU A 273 -4.58 -16.06 -10.07
C LEU A 273 -4.27 -15.38 -11.41
N TYR A 274 -4.71 -14.13 -11.57
CA TYR A 274 -4.43 -13.35 -12.77
C TYR A 274 -3.09 -12.61 -12.70
N ARG A 275 -2.56 -12.35 -11.50
CA ARG A 275 -1.30 -11.62 -11.30
C ARG A 275 -0.36 -12.29 -10.30
N LEU A 276 0.82 -12.67 -10.78
CA LEU A 276 1.93 -13.17 -10.00
C LEU A 276 3.17 -12.28 -10.18
N ASP A 277 3.74 -11.78 -9.09
CA ASP A 277 4.97 -10.99 -9.12
C ASP A 277 6.02 -11.56 -8.17
N LEU A 278 7.10 -12.06 -8.76
CA LEU A 278 8.29 -12.66 -8.15
C LEU A 278 9.55 -11.83 -8.46
N SER A 279 9.38 -10.56 -8.86
CA SER A 279 10.51 -9.69 -9.24
C SER A 279 11.44 -9.37 -8.05
N GLY A 280 12.74 -9.19 -8.29
CA GLY A 280 13.68 -8.84 -7.22
C GLY A 280 13.95 -10.00 -6.25
N ASN A 281 14.10 -11.21 -6.78
CA ASN A 281 14.42 -12.42 -6.02
C ASN A 281 15.74 -13.04 -6.53
N ASN A 282 16.13 -14.18 -5.96
CA ASN A 282 17.36 -14.89 -6.29
C ASN A 282 17.11 -16.16 -7.13
N LEU A 283 16.06 -16.16 -7.97
CA LEU A 283 15.71 -17.32 -8.79
C LEU A 283 16.68 -17.49 -9.96
N SER A 284 17.33 -18.66 -10.00
CA SER A 284 18.20 -19.07 -11.12
C SER A 284 17.50 -19.98 -12.12
N SER A 285 16.53 -20.79 -11.68
CA SER A 285 15.74 -21.69 -12.53
C SER A 285 14.35 -21.93 -11.95
N LEU A 286 13.44 -22.42 -12.80
CA LEU A 286 12.08 -22.82 -12.43
C LEU A 286 11.85 -24.30 -12.79
N PRO A 287 11.17 -25.09 -11.94
CA PRO A 287 10.80 -26.45 -12.29
C PRO A 287 9.77 -26.46 -13.42
N GLN A 288 9.82 -27.47 -14.28
CA GLN A 288 8.86 -27.65 -15.35
C GLN A 288 7.45 -27.82 -14.77
N GLY A 289 6.45 -27.22 -15.45
CA GLY A 289 5.04 -27.31 -15.08
C GLY A 289 4.59 -26.41 -13.93
N VAL A 290 5.48 -25.58 -13.36
CA VAL A 290 5.18 -24.73 -12.19
C VAL A 290 4.08 -23.68 -12.40
N PHE A 291 3.64 -23.46 -13.64
CA PHE A 291 2.58 -22.54 -14.03
C PHE A 291 1.40 -23.24 -14.74
N GLU A 292 1.30 -24.57 -14.72
CA GLU A 292 0.27 -25.32 -15.46
C GLU A 292 -1.15 -25.07 -14.96
N ASP A 293 -1.36 -24.94 -13.64
CA ASP A 293 -2.68 -24.67 -13.03
C ASP A 293 -3.09 -23.18 -13.05
N LEU A 294 -2.29 -22.28 -13.66
CA LEU A 294 -2.54 -20.83 -13.63
C LEU A 294 -3.47 -20.37 -14.77
N ASP A 295 -4.66 -20.97 -14.85
CA ASP A 295 -5.63 -20.82 -15.95
C ASP A 295 -5.95 -19.36 -16.31
N ASN A 296 -6.11 -18.48 -15.31
CA ASN A 296 -6.51 -17.08 -15.50
C ASN A 296 -5.32 -16.09 -15.57
N LEU A 297 -4.08 -16.57 -15.65
CA LEU A 297 -2.89 -15.73 -15.57
C LEU A 297 -2.83 -14.71 -16.72
N THR A 298 -2.74 -13.42 -16.37
CA THR A 298 -2.60 -12.31 -17.33
C THR A 298 -1.32 -11.51 -17.14
N GLN A 299 -0.78 -11.47 -15.92
CA GLN A 299 0.42 -10.70 -15.59
C GLN A 299 1.40 -11.57 -14.79
N LEU A 300 2.55 -11.89 -15.40
CA LEU A 300 3.65 -12.59 -14.72
C LEU A 300 4.91 -11.72 -14.74
N LEU A 301 5.36 -11.32 -13.56
CA LEU A 301 6.45 -10.39 -13.36
C LEU A 301 7.61 -11.08 -12.63
N LEU A 302 8.76 -11.13 -13.29
CA LEU A 302 9.93 -11.94 -12.92
C LEU A 302 11.24 -11.15 -13.08
N ARG A 303 11.15 -9.82 -13.09
CA ARG A 303 12.31 -8.92 -13.34
C ARG A 303 13.33 -9.06 -12.21
N ASN A 304 14.59 -8.71 -12.48
CA ASN A 304 15.66 -8.72 -11.48
C ASN A 304 15.78 -10.07 -10.75
N ASN A 305 15.91 -11.15 -11.53
CA ASN A 305 16.25 -12.49 -11.05
C ASN A 305 17.45 -13.02 -11.86
N PRO A 306 18.43 -13.73 -11.24
CA PRO A 306 19.65 -14.18 -11.89
C PRO A 306 19.46 -15.45 -12.75
N TRP A 307 18.61 -15.38 -13.78
CA TRP A 307 18.23 -16.52 -14.61
C TRP A 307 19.44 -17.22 -15.27
N GLN A 308 19.56 -18.52 -15.04
CA GLN A 308 20.58 -19.39 -15.62
C GLN A 308 19.98 -20.20 -16.77
N CYS A 309 20.23 -19.73 -17.99
CA CYS A 309 19.67 -20.24 -19.24
C CYS A 309 20.41 -21.49 -19.74
N THR A 310 20.32 -22.54 -18.93
CA THR A 310 20.78 -23.91 -19.23
C THR A 310 19.63 -24.77 -19.73
N CYS A 311 19.87 -26.04 -20.09
CA CYS A 311 18.84 -26.96 -20.56
C CYS A 311 17.57 -27.02 -19.68
N ARG A 312 17.69 -26.82 -18.35
CA ARG A 312 16.54 -26.75 -17.43
C ARG A 312 15.57 -25.60 -17.71
N MET A 313 15.99 -24.59 -18.48
CA MET A 313 15.21 -23.40 -18.86
C MET A 313 14.58 -23.53 -20.27
N LYS A 314 14.91 -24.59 -21.03
CA LYS A 314 14.37 -24.82 -22.38
C LYS A 314 12.83 -24.81 -22.39
N TRP A 315 12.20 -25.46 -21.41
CA TRP A 315 10.74 -25.52 -21.31
C TRP A 315 10.10 -24.13 -21.14
N VAL A 316 10.78 -23.18 -20.49
CA VAL A 316 10.26 -21.80 -20.33
C VAL A 316 10.22 -21.09 -21.67
N ARG A 317 11.21 -21.27 -22.55
CA ARG A 317 11.13 -20.78 -23.93
C ARG A 317 9.98 -21.45 -24.67
N ASP A 318 9.91 -22.79 -24.56
CA ASP A 318 8.77 -23.66 -24.88
C ASP A 318 7.42 -22.96 -24.72
N TRP A 319 7.16 -22.72 -23.45
CA TRP A 319 5.96 -22.13 -22.88
C TRP A 319 5.76 -20.66 -23.30
N LEU A 320 6.81 -19.82 -23.26
CA LEU A 320 6.75 -18.41 -23.71
C LEU A 320 6.40 -18.24 -25.20
N ARG A 321 6.57 -19.28 -26.01
CA ARG A 321 6.17 -19.31 -27.42
C ARG A 321 4.76 -19.86 -27.62
N SER A 322 4.26 -20.73 -26.74
CA SER A 322 2.87 -21.23 -26.77
C SER A 322 1.86 -20.32 -26.08
N LEU A 323 2.30 -19.35 -25.28
CA LEU A 323 1.40 -18.44 -24.54
C LEU A 323 0.49 -17.59 -25.45
N PRO A 324 -0.80 -17.40 -25.09
CA PRO A 324 -1.68 -16.44 -25.74
C PRO A 324 -1.19 -14.99 -25.60
N SER A 325 -1.50 -14.15 -26.58
CA SER A 325 -1.13 -12.71 -26.59
C SER A 325 -1.67 -11.89 -25.42
N LYS A 326 -2.73 -12.37 -24.74
CA LYS A 326 -3.30 -11.76 -23.53
C LYS A 326 -2.34 -11.85 -22.32
N VAL A 327 -1.42 -12.81 -22.30
CA VAL A 327 -0.55 -13.07 -21.14
C VAL A 327 0.73 -12.23 -21.22
N ASN A 328 0.82 -11.21 -20.36
CA ASN A 328 1.94 -10.29 -20.29
C ASN A 328 3.02 -10.82 -19.33
N VAL A 329 4.01 -11.53 -19.88
CA VAL A 329 5.17 -12.04 -19.12
C VAL A 329 6.37 -11.12 -19.30
N ARG A 330 7.01 -10.70 -18.18
CA ARG A 330 8.18 -9.81 -18.19
C ARG A 330 9.25 -10.26 -17.20
N GLY A 331 10.53 -10.21 -17.61
CA GLY A 331 11.67 -10.41 -16.73
C GLY A 331 12.54 -11.64 -17.01
N PHE A 332 12.15 -12.49 -17.96
CA PHE A 332 12.94 -13.63 -18.43
C PHE A 332 14.11 -13.21 -19.35
N MET A 333 15.13 -12.59 -18.77
CA MET A 333 16.40 -12.26 -19.41
C MET A 333 17.53 -13.03 -18.74
N CYS A 334 18.38 -13.68 -19.54
CA CYS A 334 19.46 -14.53 -19.05
C CYS A 334 20.55 -13.71 -18.36
N GLN A 335 20.91 -14.08 -17.13
CA GLN A 335 22.07 -13.54 -16.42
C GLN A 335 23.32 -14.39 -16.61
N GLY A 336 23.15 -15.68 -16.96
CA GLY A 336 24.21 -16.58 -17.38
C GLY A 336 23.66 -17.80 -18.16
N PRO A 337 24.53 -18.65 -18.71
CA PRO A 337 25.99 -18.48 -18.82
C PRO A 337 26.37 -17.30 -19.75
N ASP A 338 27.63 -16.83 -19.70
CA ASP A 338 28.04 -15.58 -20.38
C ASP A 338 27.76 -15.55 -21.89
N LYS A 339 27.73 -16.71 -22.56
CA LYS A 339 27.38 -16.86 -23.99
C LYS A 339 25.99 -16.32 -24.35
N VAL A 340 25.04 -16.35 -23.42
CA VAL A 340 23.62 -15.97 -23.63
C VAL A 340 23.18 -14.82 -22.72
N LYS A 341 24.12 -14.22 -21.98
CA LYS A 341 23.85 -13.17 -21.00
C LYS A 341 23.28 -11.91 -21.67
N GLY A 342 22.24 -11.34 -21.06
CA GLY A 342 21.47 -10.23 -21.60
C GLY A 342 20.40 -10.61 -22.62
N MET A 343 20.39 -11.84 -23.15
CA MET A 343 19.39 -12.29 -24.13
C MET A 343 18.06 -12.66 -23.44
N ALA A 344 16.94 -12.44 -24.13
CA ALA A 344 15.63 -12.88 -23.64
C ALA A 344 15.43 -14.39 -23.92
N ILE A 345 14.91 -15.13 -22.95
CA ILE A 345 14.74 -16.60 -23.05
C ILE A 345 13.89 -17.02 -24.25
N LYS A 346 12.88 -16.21 -24.61
CA LYS A 346 11.98 -16.45 -25.75
C LYS A 346 12.72 -16.53 -27.10
N ASP A 347 13.83 -15.82 -27.23
CA ASP A 347 14.51 -15.59 -28.51
C ASP A 347 15.66 -16.58 -28.75
N LEU A 348 16.09 -17.32 -27.72
CA LEU A 348 17.15 -18.33 -27.81
C LEU A 348 16.77 -19.55 -28.67
N THR A 349 17.73 -20.07 -29.44
CA THR A 349 17.61 -21.36 -30.15
C THR A 349 17.91 -22.53 -29.19
N THR A 350 17.67 -23.78 -29.60
CA THR A 350 17.66 -24.94 -28.67
C THR A 350 19.07 -25.36 -28.26
N ASP A 351 19.98 -25.30 -29.21
CA ASP A 351 21.43 -25.47 -29.10
C ASP A 351 22.06 -24.50 -28.08
N MET A 352 21.61 -23.25 -28.02
CA MET A 352 22.14 -22.23 -27.10
C MET A 352 21.96 -22.57 -25.60
N PHE A 353 21.03 -23.46 -25.24
CA PHE A 353 20.83 -23.91 -23.86
C PHE A 353 21.83 -24.97 -23.40
N GLY A 354 22.67 -25.52 -24.31
CA GLY A 354 23.64 -26.56 -23.98
C GLY A 354 22.99 -27.83 -23.41
N CYS A 355 21.80 -28.20 -23.92
CA CYS A 355 21.26 -29.53 -23.65
C CYS A 355 22.22 -30.58 -24.22
N PRO A 356 22.51 -31.69 -23.50
CA PRO A 356 23.12 -32.84 -24.15
C PRO A 356 22.18 -33.29 -25.27
N ASP A 357 22.76 -33.58 -26.44
CA ASP A 357 22.07 -34.38 -27.44
C ASP A 357 21.77 -35.72 -26.79
N SER A 358 20.49 -35.97 -26.50
CA SER A 358 20.09 -37.17 -25.77
C SER A 358 20.55 -38.38 -26.56
N GLU A 359 21.29 -39.27 -25.89
CA GLU A 359 21.79 -40.49 -26.50
C GLU A 359 20.65 -41.27 -27.18
N LEU A 360 21.02 -41.90 -28.29
CA LEU A 360 20.13 -42.73 -29.09
C LEU A 360 19.39 -43.74 -28.22
N PHE A 361 18.13 -44.00 -28.60
CA PHE A 361 17.33 -45.18 -28.25
C PHE A 361 18.09 -46.30 -27.53
N SER A 362 18.07 -46.31 -26.20
CA SER A 362 18.36 -47.53 -25.45
C SER A 362 17.16 -48.46 -25.56
N THR A 363 17.22 -49.36 -26.53
CA THR A 363 16.39 -50.57 -26.53
C THR A 363 16.68 -51.34 -25.25
N TYR A 364 15.75 -51.30 -24.29
CA TYR A 364 15.78 -52.21 -23.15
C TYR A 364 15.55 -53.63 -23.67
N GLU A 365 16.63 -54.40 -23.78
CA GLU A 365 16.54 -55.85 -23.94
C GLU A 365 15.85 -56.44 -22.71
N THR A 366 14.71 -57.09 -22.94
CA THR A 366 13.98 -57.82 -21.90
C THR A 366 14.75 -59.07 -21.47
N SER A 367 15.48 -58.98 -20.35
CA SER A 367 15.94 -60.16 -19.62
C SER A 367 14.81 -60.70 -18.74
N THR A 368 14.20 -61.80 -19.17
CA THR A 368 13.11 -62.50 -18.47
C THR A 368 13.57 -63.19 -17.18
N VAL A 369 12.81 -63.03 -16.09
CA VAL A 369 12.60 -64.10 -15.10
C VAL A 369 11.11 -64.15 -14.75
N SER A 370 10.51 -65.32 -14.91
CA SER A 370 9.08 -65.58 -14.71
C SER A 370 8.80 -66.24 -13.36
N ASN A 371 7.67 -65.89 -12.73
CA ASN A 371 6.79 -66.68 -11.85
C ASN A 371 5.89 -65.69 -11.05
N THR A 372 4.57 -65.85 -10.86
CA THR A 372 3.64 -66.95 -11.21
C THR A 372 2.18 -66.44 -11.25
N LEU A 373 1.37 -67.00 -12.16
CA LEU A 373 -0.09 -67.24 -12.10
C LEU A 373 -1.12 -66.11 -11.82
N ARG A 374 -2.12 -66.01 -12.72
CA ARG A 374 -3.36 -65.21 -12.63
C ARG A 374 -4.50 -65.98 -11.95
N PRO A 375 -5.63 -65.31 -11.63
CA PRO A 375 -6.92 -65.77 -12.16
C PRO A 375 -7.83 -64.68 -12.79
N SER A 376 -8.50 -65.10 -13.88
CA SER A 376 -9.82 -64.69 -14.45
C SER A 376 -10.50 -63.33 -14.17
N GLN A 377 -10.90 -62.65 -15.26
CA GLN A 377 -12.03 -61.69 -15.32
C GLN A 377 -13.40 -62.41 -15.33
N PRO A 378 -14.49 -61.72 -14.91
CA PRO A 378 -15.54 -61.22 -15.83
C PRO A 378 -16.09 -59.82 -15.41
N LEU A 379 -17.01 -59.11 -16.11
CA LEU A 379 -17.30 -58.91 -17.54
C LEU A 379 -18.32 -57.73 -17.73
N TRP A 380 -17.86 -56.51 -18.06
CA TRP A 380 -18.62 -55.44 -18.80
C TRP A 380 -19.88 -54.82 -18.13
N PRO A 381 -20.46 -53.67 -18.60
CA PRO A 381 -20.27 -53.00 -19.90
C PRO A 381 -19.90 -51.49 -19.91
N SER A 382 -19.46 -51.06 -21.09
CA SER A 382 -19.05 -49.71 -21.48
C SER A 382 -20.19 -48.83 -21.99
N PHE A 383 -20.11 -47.52 -21.78
CA PHE A 383 -20.88 -46.54 -22.56
C PHE A 383 -20.04 -45.85 -23.64
N VAL A 384 -20.68 -45.63 -24.80
CA VAL A 384 -20.12 -45.09 -26.03
C VAL A 384 -20.29 -43.57 -26.10
N THR A 385 -19.27 -42.83 -26.50
CA THR A 385 -19.45 -41.55 -27.22
C THR A 385 -18.50 -41.44 -28.42
N LYS A 386 -18.98 -40.81 -29.49
CA LYS A 386 -18.36 -40.79 -30.83
C LYS A 386 -17.40 -39.61 -30.98
N ARG A 387 -16.27 -39.81 -31.66
CA ARG A 387 -15.44 -38.71 -32.20
C ARG A 387 -15.97 -38.28 -33.59
N PRO A 388 -16.07 -36.98 -33.90
CA PRO A 388 -16.25 -36.51 -35.27
C PRO A 388 -14.91 -36.47 -36.03
N VAL A 389 -14.96 -36.76 -37.33
CA VAL A 389 -13.82 -36.69 -38.25
C VAL A 389 -13.77 -35.30 -38.89
N VAL A 390 -12.58 -34.69 -38.93
CA VAL A 390 -12.34 -33.43 -39.68
C VAL A 390 -11.35 -33.71 -40.82
N LYS A 391 -11.77 -33.42 -42.05
CA LYS A 391 -10.91 -33.42 -43.24
C LYS A 391 -10.11 -32.12 -43.29
N GLY A 392 -8.82 -32.19 -43.63
CA GLY A 392 -8.01 -31.00 -43.91
C GLY A 392 -8.35 -30.38 -45.28
N PRO A 393 -8.10 -29.07 -45.48
CA PRO A 393 -8.25 -28.40 -46.78
C PRO A 393 -6.95 -28.39 -47.60
N ASP A 394 -7.08 -28.51 -48.92
CA ASP A 394 -5.98 -28.57 -49.89
C ASP A 394 -5.28 -27.22 -50.14
N ILE A 395 -4.01 -27.32 -50.55
CA ILE A 395 -3.22 -26.19 -51.05
C ILE A 395 -3.46 -26.03 -52.55
N SER A 396 -4.23 -25.01 -52.97
CA SER A 396 -4.00 -24.25 -54.21
C SER A 396 -5.07 -23.18 -54.46
N LYS A 397 -4.68 -21.89 -54.40
CA LYS A 397 -5.14 -20.79 -55.28
C LYS A 397 -4.48 -19.46 -54.90
N THR A 398 -3.74 -18.91 -55.83
CA THR A 398 -3.24 -17.53 -55.81
C THR A 398 -4.33 -16.56 -56.27
N TYR A 399 -4.46 -15.42 -55.60
CA TYR A 399 -5.08 -14.20 -56.16
C TYR A 399 -4.28 -12.98 -55.72
N HIS A 400 -4.10 -12.02 -56.62
CA HIS A 400 -3.30 -10.80 -56.39
C HIS A 400 -4.09 -9.71 -55.67
N GLY A 401 -3.44 -9.11 -54.65
CA GLY A 401 -3.33 -7.67 -54.41
C GLY A 401 -4.56 -6.75 -54.46
N THR A 402 -4.86 -6.12 -53.31
CA THR A 402 -5.33 -4.73 -53.24
C THR A 402 -4.67 -3.99 -52.08
N THR A 403 -3.92 -2.95 -52.38
CA THR A 403 -3.53 -1.90 -51.43
C THR A 403 -4.71 -1.00 -51.11
N ILE A 404 -5.01 -0.72 -49.83
CA ILE A 404 -5.69 0.52 -49.39
C ILE A 404 -5.24 0.92 -47.96
N SER A 405 -4.86 2.19 -47.89
CA SER A 405 -4.56 3.10 -46.78
C SER A 405 -5.26 2.98 -45.41
N SER A 406 -4.51 3.44 -44.39
CA SER A 406 -4.92 4.15 -43.16
C SER A 406 -5.66 3.42 -42.04
N GLY A 407 -4.88 2.95 -41.05
CA GLY A 407 -5.35 2.95 -39.66
C GLY A 407 -5.47 4.39 -39.13
N LYS A 408 -6.60 4.74 -38.50
CA LYS A 408 -6.79 6.05 -37.87
C LYS A 408 -5.88 6.18 -36.65
N LYS A 409 -4.99 7.18 -36.63
CA LYS A 409 -4.20 7.51 -35.43
C LYS A 409 -5.13 7.96 -34.31
N ILE A 410 -5.03 7.30 -33.16
CA ILE A 410 -5.93 7.50 -32.01
C ILE A 410 -5.67 8.84 -31.31
N ILE A 411 -4.40 9.25 -31.27
CA ILE A 411 -3.93 10.55 -30.74
C ILE A 411 -3.13 11.25 -31.84
N THR A 412 -3.36 12.55 -32.01
CA THR A 412 -2.53 13.45 -32.84
C THR A 412 -1.99 14.56 -31.97
N ILE A 413 -0.67 14.70 -31.90
CA ILE A 413 0.03 15.73 -31.11
C ILE A 413 0.61 16.78 -32.06
N SER A 414 0.51 18.05 -31.68
CA SER A 414 1.21 19.18 -32.29
C SER A 414 1.95 19.98 -31.23
N VAL A 415 3.15 20.46 -31.57
CA VAL A 415 4.04 21.15 -30.64
C VAL A 415 4.56 22.43 -31.27
N LYS A 416 4.69 23.48 -30.45
CA LYS A 416 5.22 24.79 -30.85
C LYS A 416 6.10 25.36 -29.74
N SER A 417 7.35 25.67 -30.04
CA SER A 417 8.18 26.45 -29.12
C SER A 417 7.60 27.86 -28.95
N SER A 418 7.42 28.28 -27.70
CA SER A 418 6.78 29.56 -27.34
C SER A 418 7.82 30.60 -26.92
N SER A 419 8.89 30.14 -26.26
CA SER A 419 10.02 30.93 -25.81
C SER A 419 11.28 30.05 -25.76
N ALA A 420 12.39 30.63 -25.29
CA ALA A 420 13.65 29.91 -25.12
C ALA A 420 13.59 28.84 -24.00
N ASP A 421 12.62 28.96 -23.10
CA ASP A 421 12.44 28.14 -21.90
C ASP A 421 11.08 27.41 -21.83
N ALA A 422 10.21 27.57 -22.84
CA ALA A 422 8.87 27.00 -22.84
C ALA A 422 8.40 26.44 -24.20
N ILE A 423 7.75 25.27 -24.14
CA ILE A 423 7.18 24.56 -25.28
C ILE A 423 5.67 24.35 -25.04
N HIS A 424 4.86 24.81 -25.99
CA HIS A 424 3.41 24.60 -25.98
C HIS A 424 3.06 23.31 -26.72
N ILE A 425 2.34 22.42 -26.06
CA ILE A 425 1.90 21.12 -26.59
C ILE A 425 0.37 21.15 -26.68
N SER A 426 -0.19 20.72 -27.79
CA SER A 426 -1.62 20.50 -27.96
C SER A 426 -1.90 19.19 -28.68
N TRP A 427 -3.03 18.55 -28.38
CA TRP A 427 -3.39 17.26 -28.97
C TRP A 427 -4.88 17.14 -29.26
N ARG A 428 -5.21 16.18 -30.12
CA ARG A 428 -6.57 15.74 -30.41
C ARG A 428 -6.63 14.22 -30.28
N VAL A 429 -7.66 13.73 -29.59
CA VAL A 429 -7.93 12.30 -29.43
C VAL A 429 -9.19 11.95 -30.24
N SER A 430 -9.18 10.84 -30.95
CA SER A 430 -10.35 10.41 -31.76
C SER A 430 -11.41 9.63 -30.98
N GLN A 431 -11.17 9.37 -29.69
CA GLN A 431 -12.03 8.63 -28.77
C GLN A 431 -11.96 9.30 -27.38
N PRO A 432 -13.03 9.30 -26.58
CA PRO A 432 -12.99 9.82 -25.21
C PRO A 432 -12.06 8.95 -24.34
N MET A 433 -11.17 9.60 -23.61
CA MET A 433 -10.23 8.97 -22.67
C MET A 433 -10.31 9.68 -21.32
N THR A 434 -9.97 8.99 -20.23
CA THR A 434 -10.00 9.55 -18.87
C THR A 434 -8.67 10.20 -18.48
N ALA A 435 -7.55 9.64 -18.95
CA ALA A 435 -6.20 10.14 -18.70
C ALA A 435 -5.23 9.78 -19.83
N LEU A 436 -4.24 10.66 -20.03
CA LEU A 436 -3.14 10.55 -20.97
C LEU A 436 -1.83 10.75 -20.20
N ARG A 437 -0.83 9.90 -20.43
CA ARG A 437 0.52 10.09 -19.89
C ARG A 437 1.35 10.84 -20.90
N LEU A 438 1.83 12.02 -20.52
CA LEU A 438 2.73 12.88 -21.29
C LEU A 438 4.14 12.74 -20.73
N SER A 439 5.14 12.51 -21.59
CA SER A 439 6.55 12.47 -21.19
C SER A 439 7.43 13.27 -22.14
N TRP A 440 8.54 13.80 -21.61
CA TRP A 440 9.55 14.49 -22.42
C TRP A 440 10.97 14.17 -21.95
N LEU A 441 11.90 14.21 -22.92
CA LEU A 441 13.30 13.89 -22.75
C LEU A 441 14.15 14.88 -23.56
N LYS A 442 15.16 15.49 -22.93
CA LYS A 442 16.18 16.29 -23.64
C LYS A 442 17.10 15.35 -24.44
N LEU A 443 17.30 15.65 -25.72
CA LEU A 443 18.22 14.93 -26.60
C LEU A 443 19.60 15.60 -26.57
N GLY A 444 20.66 14.82 -26.76
CA GLY A 444 22.02 15.37 -27.01
C GLY A 444 22.98 15.48 -25.81
N HIS A 445 22.72 14.82 -24.67
CA HIS A 445 23.72 14.62 -23.60
C HIS A 445 23.91 13.11 -23.29
N SER A 446 25.05 12.77 -22.67
CA SER A 446 25.56 11.41 -22.42
C SER A 446 24.49 10.36 -22.08
N PRO A 447 24.55 9.13 -22.65
CA PRO A 447 23.52 8.09 -22.50
C PRO A 447 23.38 7.52 -21.07
N ALA A 448 24.07 8.08 -20.07
CA ALA A 448 23.97 7.70 -18.67
C ALA A 448 22.95 8.52 -17.85
N PHE A 449 22.53 9.72 -18.30
CA PHE A 449 21.78 10.67 -17.45
C PHE A 449 20.64 11.46 -18.15
N GLY A 450 19.94 10.84 -19.11
CA GLY A 450 18.69 11.39 -19.62
C GLY A 450 17.52 11.15 -18.66
N SER A 451 17.19 12.10 -17.79
CA SER A 451 16.01 12.01 -16.92
C SER A 451 14.73 12.21 -17.75
N ILE A 452 14.00 11.11 -17.98
CA ILE A 452 12.65 11.17 -18.55
C ILE A 452 11.73 11.79 -17.49
N THR A 453 11.13 12.92 -17.84
CA THR A 453 10.11 13.58 -17.01
C THR A 453 8.74 13.20 -17.54
N GLU A 454 7.83 12.79 -16.65
CA GLU A 454 6.49 12.31 -17.00
C GLU A 454 5.43 13.02 -16.15
N THR A 455 4.26 13.27 -16.74
CA THR A 455 3.08 13.79 -16.05
C THR A 455 1.81 13.12 -16.57
N ILE A 456 0.76 13.10 -15.76
CA ILE A 456 -0.55 12.55 -16.13
C ILE A 456 -1.51 13.72 -16.36
N VAL A 457 -2.09 13.74 -17.54
CA VAL A 457 -3.05 14.77 -17.97
C VAL A 457 -4.45 14.14 -18.00
N GLN A 458 -5.42 14.77 -17.35
CA GLN A 458 -6.83 14.38 -17.42
C GLN A 458 -7.35 14.54 -18.86
N GLY A 459 -8.13 13.58 -19.34
CA GLY A 459 -8.53 13.47 -20.75
C GLY A 459 -9.44 14.58 -21.29
N GLU A 460 -10.01 15.42 -20.41
CA GLU A 460 -10.73 16.64 -20.80
C GLU A 460 -9.79 17.76 -21.30
N LYS A 461 -8.50 17.73 -20.92
CA LYS A 461 -7.51 18.72 -21.37
C LYS A 461 -7.00 18.35 -22.76
N THR A 462 -6.72 19.38 -23.56
CA THR A 462 -6.20 19.26 -24.94
C THR A 462 -4.90 20.03 -25.17
N GLU A 463 -4.39 20.70 -24.14
CA GLU A 463 -3.15 21.49 -24.19
C GLU A 463 -2.35 21.41 -22.87
N TYR A 464 -1.04 21.62 -22.97
CA TYR A 464 -0.09 21.63 -21.86
C TYR A 464 1.10 22.52 -22.20
N LEU A 465 1.55 23.35 -21.25
CA LEU A 465 2.73 24.20 -21.40
C LEU A 465 3.89 23.61 -20.58
N LEU A 466 4.94 23.15 -21.26
CA LEU A 466 6.23 22.88 -20.62
C LEU A 466 6.94 24.21 -20.36
N THR A 467 7.52 24.35 -19.18
CA THR A 467 8.31 25.51 -18.74
C THR A 467 9.62 25.03 -18.07
N ALA A 468 10.54 25.96 -17.80
CA ALA A 468 11.87 25.67 -17.24
C ALA A 468 12.69 24.68 -18.08
N LEU A 469 12.54 24.75 -19.41
CA LEU A 469 13.37 24.03 -20.37
C LEU A 469 14.67 24.79 -20.65
N GLU A 470 15.69 24.07 -21.12
CA GLU A 470 16.94 24.70 -21.55
C GLU A 470 16.80 25.34 -22.94
N PRO A 471 17.42 26.50 -23.19
CA PRO A 471 17.46 27.12 -24.50
C PRO A 471 18.26 26.28 -25.50
N GLU A 472 17.96 26.46 -26.79
CA GLU A 472 18.64 25.82 -27.93
C GLU A 472 18.82 24.29 -27.77
N SER A 473 17.84 23.64 -27.16
CA SER A 473 17.86 22.23 -26.81
C SER A 473 16.73 21.46 -27.49
N SER A 474 17.06 20.33 -28.11
CA SER A 474 16.11 19.44 -28.75
C SER A 474 15.44 18.52 -27.72
N TYR A 475 14.12 18.37 -27.79
CA TYR A 475 13.32 17.54 -26.89
C TYR A 475 12.45 16.55 -27.67
N ARG A 476 12.46 15.29 -27.22
CA ARG A 476 11.51 14.23 -27.64
C ARG A 476 10.33 14.24 -26.69
N ILE A 477 9.13 14.48 -27.20
CA ILE A 477 7.87 14.51 -26.44
C ILE A 477 7.02 13.33 -26.89
N CYS A 478 6.46 12.56 -25.95
CA CYS A 478 5.64 11.38 -26.22
C CYS A 478 4.33 11.41 -25.40
N MET A 479 3.24 10.89 -25.97
CA MET A 479 1.97 10.71 -25.27
C MET A 479 1.45 9.28 -25.44
N VAL A 480 0.90 8.72 -24.36
CA VAL A 480 0.36 7.36 -24.27
C VAL A 480 -1.01 7.39 -23.60
N PRO A 481 -2.04 6.70 -24.13
CA PRO A 481 -3.32 6.55 -23.43
C PRO A 481 -3.13 5.77 -22.12
N MET A 482 -3.88 6.13 -21.08
CA MET A 482 -3.90 5.35 -19.84
C MET A 482 -5.18 4.51 -19.75
N GLU A 483 -5.02 3.23 -19.44
CA GLU A 483 -6.12 2.27 -19.41
C GLU A 483 -7.03 2.49 -18.19
N THR A 484 -8.28 2.89 -18.43
CA THR A 484 -9.37 2.75 -17.47
C THR A 484 -10.62 2.25 -18.19
N SER A 485 -11.21 1.16 -17.68
CA SER A 485 -12.45 0.50 -18.14
C SER A 485 -12.44 -0.20 -19.51
N ASN A 486 -12.40 -1.55 -19.46
CA ASN A 486 -13.08 -2.57 -20.29
C ASN A 486 -13.19 -2.45 -21.83
N ILE A 487 -12.49 -1.53 -22.50
CA ILE A 487 -12.46 -1.44 -23.97
C ILE A 487 -11.02 -1.58 -24.45
N TYR A 488 -10.73 -2.70 -25.14
CA TYR A 488 -9.42 -2.95 -25.73
C TYR A 488 -9.11 -1.92 -26.82
N LEU A 489 -8.14 -1.03 -26.57
CA LEU A 489 -7.39 -0.36 -27.62
C LEU A 489 -6.21 -1.24 -28.01
N SER A 490 -6.20 -1.72 -29.26
CA SER A 490 -5.20 -2.67 -29.78
C SER A 490 -3.83 -2.06 -30.10
N ASP A 491 -3.56 -0.82 -29.68
CA ASP A 491 -2.41 -0.04 -30.13
C ASP A 491 -1.89 0.89 -29.01
N GLU A 492 -1.03 0.35 -28.13
CA GLU A 492 -0.33 1.10 -27.08
C GLU A 492 0.89 1.89 -27.64
N THR A 493 1.01 2.04 -28.96
CA THR A 493 2.19 2.68 -29.56
C THR A 493 2.29 4.16 -29.14
N PRO A 494 3.38 4.59 -28.49
CA PRO A 494 3.52 5.96 -28.01
C PRO A 494 3.60 6.92 -29.21
N VAL A 495 2.68 7.88 -29.26
CA VAL A 495 2.75 8.94 -30.27
C VAL A 495 3.80 9.93 -29.82
N CYS A 496 4.90 10.04 -30.56
CA CYS A 496 6.02 10.92 -30.22
C CYS A 496 6.32 11.93 -31.33
N ILE A 497 6.88 13.07 -30.94
CA ILE A 497 7.30 14.17 -31.79
C ILE A 497 8.59 14.81 -31.23
N GLU A 498 9.42 15.38 -32.10
CA GLU A 498 10.63 16.11 -31.73
C GLU A 498 10.45 17.60 -32.00
N THR A 499 11.05 18.44 -31.17
CA THR A 499 10.95 19.90 -31.20
C THR A 499 12.21 20.51 -30.59
N GLU A 500 12.48 21.77 -30.87
CA GLU A 500 13.63 22.51 -30.30
C GLU A 500 13.14 23.79 -29.62
N THR A 501 13.73 24.14 -28.48
CA THR A 501 13.52 25.44 -27.82
C THR A 501 14.16 26.56 -28.63
N SER A 502 13.57 27.76 -28.61
CA SER A 502 14.06 28.86 -29.45
C SER A 502 15.35 29.49 -28.90
N SER A 503 16.13 30.11 -29.80
CA SER A 503 17.36 30.82 -29.43
C SER A 503 17.09 31.94 -28.43
N HIS A 504 17.93 32.01 -27.39
CA HIS A 504 17.92 33.11 -26.45
C HIS A 504 18.63 34.32 -27.08
N LYS A 505 17.87 35.20 -27.75
CA LYS A 505 18.41 36.48 -28.26
C LYS A 505 19.05 37.26 -27.10
N PRO A 506 20.39 37.48 -27.09
CA PRO A 506 21.02 38.17 -25.98
C PRO A 506 20.60 39.64 -25.99
N TYR A 507 19.94 40.08 -24.92
CA TYR A 507 19.74 41.51 -24.68
C TYR A 507 21.06 42.09 -24.18
N HIS A 508 21.90 42.63 -25.07
CA HIS A 508 23.21 43.18 -24.73
C HIS A 508 23.08 44.31 -23.68
N PRO A 509 23.68 44.16 -22.49
CA PRO A 509 23.80 45.26 -21.54
C PRO A 509 25.10 46.02 -21.85
N THR A 510 25.03 47.07 -22.67
CA THR A 510 26.16 47.98 -22.88
C THR A 510 26.03 49.23 -22.03
N THR A 511 26.62 49.17 -20.83
CA THR A 511 27.08 50.36 -20.14
C THR A 511 28.37 50.86 -20.80
N THR A 512 28.31 52.02 -21.47
CA THR A 512 29.47 52.92 -21.58
C THR A 512 29.00 54.35 -21.74
N LEU A 513 29.40 55.19 -20.79
CA LEU A 513 29.33 56.64 -20.89
C LEU A 513 30.46 57.11 -21.81
N ASN A 514 30.17 57.58 -23.02
CA ASN A 514 30.85 58.72 -23.68
C ASN A 514 30.38 59.01 -25.13
N ARG A 515 29.67 60.13 -25.27
CA ARG A 515 30.01 61.27 -26.15
C ARG A 515 30.10 61.09 -27.70
N GLU A 516 29.13 61.76 -28.34
CA GLU A 516 29.17 62.55 -29.60
C GLU A 516 28.96 61.93 -31.02
N GLN A 517 28.12 62.70 -31.75
CA GLN A 517 28.03 62.96 -33.19
C GLN A 517 27.37 61.96 -34.18
N GLU A 518 26.17 62.40 -34.61
CA GLU A 518 25.72 62.61 -35.99
C GLU A 518 24.72 61.64 -36.69
N LYS A 519 23.56 62.24 -37.02
CA LYS A 519 22.68 62.05 -38.20
C LYS A 519 21.72 60.83 -38.27
N GLU A 520 20.47 61.06 -37.80
CA GLU A 520 19.21 61.20 -38.61
C GLU A 520 19.17 60.61 -40.05
N PRO A 521 18.00 60.15 -40.60
CA PRO A 521 16.63 60.54 -40.21
C PRO A 521 15.45 59.51 -40.30
N PHE A 522 14.26 59.94 -39.81
CA PHE A 522 12.88 59.42 -40.01
C PHE A 522 12.51 58.01 -39.47
N LYS A 523 11.29 57.73 -38.94
CA LYS A 523 9.97 58.40 -39.08
C LYS A 523 9.05 58.19 -37.84
N ASN A 524 8.12 59.13 -37.61
CA ASN A 524 7.09 59.15 -36.53
C ASN A 524 6.08 57.97 -36.63
N SER A 525 5.17 57.62 -35.70
CA SER A 525 4.55 58.26 -34.50
C SER A 525 3.84 57.13 -33.68
N SER A 526 3.21 57.27 -32.50
CA SER A 526 2.90 58.37 -31.55
C SER A 526 2.42 57.79 -30.19
N LEU A 527 2.36 58.61 -29.12
CA LEU A 527 1.79 58.28 -27.79
C LEU A 527 0.33 58.75 -27.64
N PRO A 528 -0.44 58.24 -26.66
CA PRO A 528 -0.85 59.12 -25.55
C PRO A 528 -1.03 58.48 -24.14
N LEU A 529 -0.42 59.15 -23.16
CA LEU A 529 -1.02 59.64 -21.88
C LEU A 529 -1.71 58.71 -20.84
N ALA A 530 -1.90 57.41 -21.04
CA ALA A 530 -2.61 56.57 -20.05
C ALA A 530 -1.76 56.06 -18.85
N ALA A 531 -0.42 56.06 -18.96
CA ALA A 531 0.45 55.29 -18.05
C ALA A 531 0.72 55.92 -16.66
N ILE A 532 0.61 57.24 -16.53
CA ILE A 532 1.16 57.97 -15.37
C ILE A 532 0.30 57.80 -14.11
N ILE A 533 -1.02 57.69 -14.25
CA ILE A 533 -1.94 57.55 -13.11
C ILE A 533 -1.94 56.11 -12.55
N GLY A 534 -1.80 55.10 -13.43
CA GLY A 534 -1.73 53.69 -13.01
C GLY A 534 -0.47 53.34 -12.21
N GLY A 535 0.68 53.91 -12.59
CA GLY A 535 1.96 53.64 -11.91
C GLY A 535 1.98 54.09 -10.44
N ALA A 536 1.36 55.23 -10.13
CA ALA A 536 1.30 55.76 -8.76
C ALA A 536 0.46 54.87 -7.82
N VAL A 537 -0.67 54.34 -8.31
CA VAL A 537 -1.54 53.45 -7.52
C VAL A 537 -0.86 52.09 -7.28
N ALA A 538 -0.17 51.55 -8.29
CA ALA A 538 0.59 50.30 -8.15
C ALA A 538 1.73 50.42 -7.11
N LEU A 539 2.47 51.53 -7.11
CA LEU A 539 3.52 51.78 -6.11
C LEU A 539 2.97 51.86 -4.68
N LEU A 540 1.84 52.55 -4.47
CA LEU A 540 1.19 52.61 -3.15
C LEU A 540 0.68 51.23 -2.69
N ALA A 541 0.14 50.43 -3.59
CA ALA A 541 -0.28 49.06 -3.29
C ALA A 541 0.91 48.15 -2.88
N ILE A 542 2.05 48.26 -3.59
CA ILE A 542 3.27 47.51 -3.27
C ILE A 542 3.84 47.92 -1.90
N ILE A 543 3.85 49.22 -1.57
CA ILE A 543 4.30 49.72 -0.27
C ILE A 543 3.40 49.22 0.87
N MET A 544 2.08 49.24 0.68
CA MET A 544 1.13 48.66 1.65
C MET A 544 1.32 47.16 1.82
N LEU A 545 1.55 46.42 0.74
CA LEU A 545 1.77 44.97 0.80
C LEU A 545 3.09 44.64 1.52
N ALA A 546 4.15 45.42 1.29
CA ALA A 546 5.42 45.30 2.00
C ALA A 546 5.27 45.59 3.51
N LEU A 547 4.47 46.58 3.89
CA LEU A 547 4.16 46.87 5.31
C LEU A 547 3.36 45.74 5.96
N VAL A 548 2.41 45.13 5.25
CA VAL A 548 1.66 43.95 5.73
C VAL A 548 2.60 42.74 5.87
N CYS A 549 3.47 42.47 4.89
CA CYS A 549 4.46 41.40 4.99
C CYS A 549 5.44 41.61 6.16
N TRP A 550 5.89 42.85 6.39
CA TRP A 550 6.75 43.19 7.53
C TRP A 550 6.05 43.01 8.87
N TYR A 551 4.77 43.39 8.96
CA TYR A 551 3.94 43.18 10.15
C TYR A 551 3.70 41.69 10.43
N VAL A 552 3.36 40.90 9.40
CA VAL A 552 3.17 39.45 9.51
C VAL A 552 4.48 38.74 9.89
N HIS A 553 5.61 39.12 9.30
CA HIS A 553 6.92 38.57 9.66
C HIS A 553 7.34 38.92 11.10
N ARG A 554 6.90 40.06 11.65
CA ARG A 554 7.26 40.50 13.01
C ARG A 554 6.37 39.88 14.11
N ASN A 555 5.13 39.50 13.79
CA ASN A 555 4.19 38.88 14.74
C ASN A 555 3.96 37.37 14.51
N GLY A 556 4.45 36.79 13.41
CA GLY A 556 4.23 35.40 13.03
C GLY A 556 5.19 34.41 13.70
N SER A 557 4.86 33.96 14.91
CA SER A 557 5.41 32.71 15.47
C SER A 557 4.29 31.70 15.73
N LEU A 558 4.63 30.41 15.68
CA LEU A 558 3.74 29.26 15.85
C LEU A 558 2.71 29.05 14.73
N PHE A 559 3.15 28.47 13.61
CA PHE A 559 2.31 27.52 12.88
C PHE A 559 3.00 26.16 12.72
N SER A 560 2.18 25.12 12.69
CA SER A 560 2.59 23.72 12.86
C SER A 560 3.54 23.22 11.77
N ARG A 561 4.36 22.21 12.10
CA ARG A 561 4.98 21.36 11.07
C ARG A 561 3.85 20.57 10.39
N ASN A 562 3.83 20.60 9.06
CA ASN A 562 2.75 20.05 8.25
C ASN A 562 2.66 18.52 8.38
N CYS A 563 1.53 18.02 8.87
CA CYS A 563 1.09 16.64 8.63
C CYS A 563 0.27 16.61 7.33
N THR A 564 0.95 16.30 6.22
CA THR A 564 0.31 16.16 4.90
C THR A 564 0.31 14.70 4.46
N TYR A 565 -0.84 14.05 4.59
CA TYR A 565 -1.08 12.66 4.22
C TYR A 565 -0.96 12.43 2.71
N ASN A 566 0.21 11.97 2.26
CA ASN A 566 0.46 11.57 0.87
C ASN A 566 0.18 10.08 0.66
N LYS A 567 -0.98 9.77 0.06
CA LYS A 567 -1.39 8.40 -0.27
C LYS A 567 -0.69 7.90 -1.53
N GLY A 568 0.59 7.49 -1.46
CA GLY A 568 1.16 6.57 -2.45
C GLY A 568 2.67 6.60 -2.76
N ARG A 569 3.15 5.41 -3.17
CA ARG A 569 4.41 5.03 -3.83
C ARG A 569 5.75 5.10 -3.05
N ARG A 570 6.34 3.90 -2.92
CA ARG A 570 7.73 3.61 -2.52
C ARG A 570 8.78 4.19 -3.48
N ARG A 571 10.00 4.35 -2.95
CA ARG A 571 11.32 4.70 -3.57
C ARG A 571 11.73 6.18 -3.41
N LYS A 572 12.99 6.51 -3.10
CA LYS A 572 14.14 5.72 -2.58
C LYS A 572 15.20 6.73 -2.09
N ASP A 573 15.98 6.36 -1.09
CA ASP A 573 17.21 7.03 -0.60
C ASP A 573 17.10 8.50 -0.12
N ASP A 574 17.30 8.69 1.19
CA ASP A 574 18.18 9.74 1.71
C ASP A 574 18.71 9.30 3.09
N TYR A 575 20.01 9.00 3.17
CA TYR A 575 20.68 8.62 4.41
C TYR A 575 21.14 9.88 5.14
N ALA A 576 20.46 10.24 6.24
CA ALA A 576 20.93 11.27 7.17
C ALA A 576 21.47 10.61 8.44
N GLU A 577 22.79 10.41 8.48
CA GLU A 577 23.50 9.86 9.63
C GLU A 577 23.53 10.88 10.79
N ALA A 578 22.51 10.84 11.65
CA ALA A 578 22.48 11.60 12.89
C ALA A 578 23.42 10.97 13.93
N GLY A 579 24.72 11.24 13.82
CA GLY A 579 25.73 10.75 14.74
C GLY A 579 25.47 11.22 16.18
N THR A 580 25.12 10.29 17.07
CA THR A 580 25.05 10.56 18.51
C THR A 580 26.43 10.53 19.13
N LYS A 581 26.70 11.55 19.95
CA LYS A 581 27.97 11.81 20.61
C LYS A 581 28.36 10.66 21.54
N LYS A 582 29.61 10.22 21.42
CA LYS A 582 30.20 9.11 22.18
C LYS A 582 30.50 9.50 23.63
N ASP A 583 29.58 9.18 24.54
CA ASP A 583 29.85 9.20 25.98
C ASP A 583 30.43 7.84 26.42
N ASN A 584 31.71 7.85 26.82
CA ASN A 584 32.46 6.64 27.22
C ASN A 584 32.22 6.25 28.70
N SER A 585 30.96 6.14 29.14
CA SER A 585 30.68 5.53 30.45
C SER A 585 30.65 4.00 30.32
N ILE A 586 31.82 3.38 30.43
CA ILE A 586 31.95 1.91 30.54
C ILE A 586 31.33 1.49 31.88
N LEU A 587 30.14 0.91 31.83
CA LEU A 587 29.57 0.16 32.94
C LEU A 587 30.03 -1.29 32.82
N GLU A 588 31.12 -1.62 33.52
CA GLU A 588 31.58 -3.00 33.66
C GLU A 588 30.64 -3.74 34.63
N ILE A 589 29.66 -4.47 34.08
CA ILE A 589 28.77 -5.30 34.87
C ILE A 589 29.55 -6.55 35.31
N ARG A 590 30.05 -6.53 36.54
CA ARG A 590 30.41 -7.74 37.27
C ARG A 590 29.23 -8.14 38.17
N GLU A 591 29.06 -9.44 38.33
CA GLU A 591 28.02 -10.14 39.12
C GLU A 591 26.66 -10.34 38.43
N THR A 592 26.08 -11.52 38.69
CA THR A 592 25.02 -12.14 37.88
C THR A 592 23.69 -12.25 38.64
N SER A 593 23.25 -11.18 39.29
CA SER A 593 21.94 -11.13 39.95
C SER A 593 21.40 -9.71 40.09
N PHE A 594 20.29 -9.42 39.41
CA PHE A 594 19.46 -8.26 39.73
C PHE A 594 18.59 -8.57 40.94
N GLN A 595 18.70 -7.76 42.00
CA GLN A 595 17.77 -7.77 43.12
C GLN A 595 16.92 -6.49 43.06
N MET A 596 15.60 -6.64 42.90
CA MET A 596 14.66 -5.52 43.01
C MET A 596 14.23 -5.38 44.47
N ILE A 597 14.26 -4.16 44.99
CA ILE A 597 13.75 -3.82 46.33
C ILE A 597 12.58 -2.85 46.15
N PRO A 598 11.38 -3.13 46.72
CA PRO A 598 10.21 -2.28 46.52
C PRO A 598 10.35 -0.95 47.26
N ILE A 599 10.10 0.16 46.56
CA ILE A 599 10.02 1.51 47.16
C ILE A 599 8.60 1.76 47.65
N ASN A 600 8.22 1.14 48.78
CA ASN A 600 7.16 1.66 49.65
C ASN A 600 7.17 0.96 51.03
N HIS A 601 7.07 1.77 52.09
CA HIS A 601 6.97 1.28 53.46
C HIS A 601 5.52 1.01 53.85
N LEU A 602 5.04 -0.23 53.68
CA LEU A 602 3.94 -0.85 54.44
C LEU A 602 3.93 -2.37 54.14
N PRO A 603 3.62 -3.25 55.12
CA PRO A 603 3.81 -4.68 54.95
C PRO A 603 2.59 -5.35 54.30
N VAL A 604 2.79 -5.93 53.12
CA VAL A 604 1.83 -6.85 52.47
C VAL A 604 2.54 -8.19 52.23
N SER A 605 1.78 -9.27 52.29
CA SER A 605 2.23 -10.67 52.33
C SER A 605 3.13 -11.10 51.16
N LYS A 606 4.03 -12.06 51.44
CA LYS A 606 4.89 -12.70 50.45
C LYS A 606 4.08 -13.32 49.30
N GLU A 607 4.24 -12.79 48.10
CA GLU A 607 4.00 -13.51 46.84
C GLU A 607 5.37 -13.85 46.22
N GLU A 608 5.53 -15.09 45.76
CA GLU A 608 6.76 -15.53 45.08
C GLU A 608 6.71 -15.14 43.60
N PHE A 609 7.59 -14.21 43.21
CA PHE A 609 7.78 -13.87 41.79
C PHE A 609 8.76 -14.85 41.13
N VAL A 610 8.25 -15.72 40.25
CA VAL A 610 9.07 -16.63 39.44
C VAL A 610 9.46 -15.94 38.13
N ILE A 611 10.76 -15.79 37.88
CA ILE A 611 11.30 -15.25 36.63
C ILE A 611 11.59 -16.41 35.67
N HIS A 612 10.90 -16.47 34.53
CA HIS A 612 11.29 -17.31 33.40
C HIS A 612 12.21 -16.55 32.44
N THR A 613 13.38 -17.11 32.15
CA THR A 613 14.30 -16.59 31.13
C THR A 613 13.92 -17.11 29.73
N ILE A 614 13.99 -16.23 28.72
CA ILE A 614 13.35 -16.44 27.41
C ILE A 614 14.21 -17.25 26.41
N PHE A 615 15.45 -17.62 26.76
CA PHE A 615 16.34 -18.38 25.86
C PHE A 615 17.12 -19.49 26.57
N PRO A 616 17.07 -20.75 26.07
CA PRO A 616 18.06 -21.75 26.40
C PRO A 616 19.34 -21.54 25.57
N PRO A 617 20.55 -21.56 26.16
CA PRO A 617 21.79 -21.54 25.40
C PRO A 617 22.04 -22.93 24.77
N ASN A 618 21.74 -23.08 23.49
CA ASN A 618 22.07 -24.29 22.75
C ASN A 618 23.58 -24.38 22.47
N GLY A 619 24.22 -25.42 23.02
CA GLY A 619 25.37 -26.06 22.39
C GLY A 619 26.76 -25.61 22.85
N LEU A 620 27.16 -26.00 24.06
CA LEU A 620 28.57 -26.27 24.35
C LEU A 620 28.70 -27.72 24.86
N SER A 621 29.40 -28.52 24.07
CA SER A 621 29.90 -29.85 24.44
C SER A 621 30.74 -29.75 25.71
N LEU A 622 30.51 -30.63 26.69
CA LEU A 622 31.55 -31.14 27.58
C LEU A 622 31.06 -32.41 28.32
N TYR A 623 31.86 -33.47 28.15
CA TYR A 623 31.94 -34.73 28.88
C TYR A 623 31.08 -34.91 30.15
N LYS A 624 30.33 -36.03 30.19
CA LYS A 624 29.90 -36.67 31.44
C LYS A 624 30.67 -37.98 31.61
N SER A 625 31.49 -38.05 32.65
CA SER A 625 32.00 -39.30 33.24
C SER A 625 31.46 -39.36 34.68
N PRO A 626 31.09 -40.53 35.22
CA PRO A 626 30.30 -40.62 36.44
C PRO A 626 31.16 -40.63 37.70
N HIS A 627 30.57 -40.29 38.86
CA HIS A 627 30.71 -41.02 40.15
C HIS A 627 29.93 -40.29 41.26
N SER A 628 29.33 -41.08 42.17
CA SER A 628 29.15 -40.84 43.63
C SER A 628 28.39 -39.57 44.11
N GLU A 629 27.55 -39.59 45.15
CA GLU A 629 26.92 -40.66 45.96
C GLU A 629 25.73 -40.09 46.76
N ASN A 630 24.84 -40.98 47.23
CA ASN A 630 24.06 -40.96 48.48
C ASN A 630 23.56 -39.60 49.05
N ASN A 631 22.24 -39.36 49.01
CA ASN A 631 21.24 -39.82 50.00
C ASN A 631 21.32 -39.12 51.38
N LEU A 632 20.28 -38.37 51.76
CA LEU A 632 19.36 -38.71 52.87
C LEU A 632 18.17 -37.71 52.97
N ASN A 633 16.94 -38.23 52.87
CA ASN A 633 15.81 -38.12 53.82
C ASN A 633 15.42 -36.74 54.43
N ASN A 634 14.15 -36.31 54.48
CA ASN A 634 12.99 -37.08 54.99
C ASN A 634 11.62 -36.33 54.86
N ARG A 635 10.51 -37.10 54.76
CA ARG A 635 9.14 -36.86 55.33
C ARG A 635 8.32 -35.61 54.94
N SER A 636 7.21 -35.73 54.19
CA SER A 636 5.83 -36.20 54.54
C SER A 636 4.98 -35.15 55.27
N TYR A 637 3.76 -34.81 54.83
CA TYR A 637 2.55 -35.65 54.97
C TYR A 637 1.43 -35.36 53.94
N ARG A 638 0.51 -36.31 53.73
CA ARG A 638 -0.76 -36.18 52.97
C ARG A 638 -1.95 -36.07 53.93
N ASP A 639 -2.98 -35.30 53.56
CA ASP A 639 -4.40 -35.72 53.40
C ASP A 639 -5.24 -34.48 53.05
N SER A 640 -6.36 -34.53 52.31
CA SER A 640 -7.39 -35.59 52.22
C SER A 640 -8.08 -35.65 50.85
N GLY A 641 -8.76 -36.76 50.53
CA GLY A 641 -9.96 -36.73 49.66
C GLY A 641 -9.86 -37.41 48.28
N ILE A 642 -10.26 -38.67 48.23
CA ILE A 642 -10.52 -39.55 47.06
C ILE A 642 -12.09 -39.60 46.93
N PRO A 643 -12.76 -39.81 45.76
CA PRO A 643 -12.47 -40.91 44.87
C PRO A 643 -12.61 -40.79 43.34
N ASP A 644 -11.89 -41.70 42.71
CA ASP A 644 -11.90 -42.11 41.30
C ASP A 644 -13.23 -42.78 40.88
N SER A 645 -13.43 -42.95 39.57
CA SER A 645 -13.58 -44.30 38.97
C SER A 645 -13.65 -44.27 37.44
N ASP A 646 -12.87 -45.15 36.84
CA ASP A 646 -12.75 -45.53 35.44
C ASP A 646 -14.08 -45.85 34.71
N HIS A 647 -14.10 -45.71 33.37
CA HIS A 647 -13.87 -46.88 32.49
C HIS A 647 -13.90 -46.57 30.98
N SER A 648 -13.50 -47.57 30.21
CA SER A 648 -13.08 -47.54 28.81
C SER A 648 -14.03 -48.27 27.85
N HIS A 649 -13.80 -48.06 26.55
CA HIS A 649 -14.20 -48.88 25.39
C HIS A 649 -15.68 -48.96 24.98
N SER A 650 -15.94 -48.47 23.76
CA SER A 650 -16.40 -49.31 22.64
C SER A 650 -15.84 -48.73 21.33
#